data_AF-A0A7R8W860-F1
#
_entry.id   AF-A0A7R8W860-F1
#
_cell.length_a   1.000
_cell.length_b   1.000
_cell.length_c   1.000
_cell.angle_alpha   90.00
_cell.angle_beta   90.00
_cell.angle_gamma   90.00
#
_symmetry.space_group_name_H-M   'P 1'
#
loop_
_entity.id
_entity.type
_entity.pdbx_description
1 polymer ?
#
loop_
_entity_poly.entity_id
_entity_poly.type
_entity_poly.pdbx_seq_one_letter_code
_entity_poly.pdbx_strand_id
1 'polypeptide(L)'
;MAPKSEDPNRASPVAQAFEQLRDSAIANLCLALRAGLTISDDQVQAFVASVANRLFMAETSDRDSESTLISTNTVLTLGHVAVALKDTPRTTESVLQFFHQRFCHPPSWLDILIVDQLGCLVIAMNKESVYEEIMKMFTQITVDASSSAYGVAEDRKLQYRHVSLAVNNALANIAASLQGETEMHELLGRLLELFVQLGLEAKRVAEKSNTKASASAGNLGVLLPVIAILVRRLPAIRQPKARLHKLFRDFWLYCVIMGFTNENYIWPNEWYDAVKDIAVKSPLLTSLSAQRSEIRELQYTSALRSESVLPSELQELRNQLLSYLSSPSEVGQIINKLLFDKCTYILSLLRLEQLRVENSAETSFHPMFEYLNDPAIQKDKRGLWECVHSVSETVFSTFLSVMLAKPKTEARDHELETHAQFLLVNFNHSNKQIRRVADKFLSGLVDKFPHLLWSRRVLHTMLDILHILHQALALDPNDETPTLLIPNTPYSISLMSTLEARESIVKDYAARCQGIIQEALKWVPEVTQSYLQEYIKPSRDIAADGVDIRGSALPLQGSCGSTDFLNVPMCSHAGVALATQCVMEYAASATSSSGQSGGPPNISGPLDPGEVSVLDRRPRRVSNFIQTMNLRSQFAGEIRGLLLNLKSREEWQAIAKQMVNQVKEAWSHVERLKQALWRATAFVISSDGLIRCGPEE
;
A
#
# COMPACT_ATOMS: atom_id res chain seq x y z
N MET A 1 -18.84 45.40 -16.86
CA MET A 1 -17.83 45.69 -15.82
C MET A 1 -18.45 45.39 -14.47
N ALA A 2 -18.30 44.15 -14.00
CA ALA A 2 -18.67 43.75 -12.65
C ALA A 2 -17.46 44.02 -11.72
N PRO A 3 -17.67 44.53 -10.50
CA PRO A 3 -16.58 44.75 -9.57
C PRO A 3 -16.01 43.40 -9.11
N LYS A 4 -14.68 43.31 -9.09
CA LYS A 4 -13.93 42.16 -8.60
C LYS A 4 -14.22 41.98 -7.11
N SER A 5 -14.53 40.75 -6.73
CA SER A 5 -14.63 40.29 -5.34
C SER A 5 -13.28 40.49 -4.63
N GLU A 6 -13.25 41.30 -3.58
CA GLU A 6 -12.11 41.40 -2.67
C GLU A 6 -12.03 40.12 -1.82
N ASP A 7 -10.83 39.54 -1.73
CA ASP A 7 -10.50 38.43 -0.84
C ASP A 7 -10.77 38.81 0.63
N PRO A 8 -11.49 38.00 1.41
CA PRO A 8 -11.87 38.32 2.78
C PRO A 8 -10.73 38.24 3.82
N ASN A 9 -9.48 38.01 3.40
CA ASN A 9 -8.36 37.64 4.29
C ASN A 9 -7.15 38.60 4.30
N ARG A 10 -7.25 39.81 3.74
CA ARG A 10 -6.19 40.82 3.87
C ARG A 10 -6.45 41.74 5.07
N ALA A 11 -5.90 41.39 6.23
CA ALA A 11 -5.86 42.28 7.38
C ALA A 11 -5.21 43.62 6.99
N SER A 12 -5.78 44.74 7.46
CA SER A 12 -5.25 46.07 7.12
C SER A 12 -3.78 46.20 7.55
N PRO A 13 -2.94 46.99 6.85
CA PRO A 13 -1.54 47.20 7.23
C PRO A 13 -1.37 47.67 8.68
N VAL A 14 -2.35 48.43 9.20
CA VAL A 14 -2.41 48.91 10.58
C VAL A 14 -2.66 47.76 11.56
N ALA A 15 -3.55 46.83 11.22
CA ALA A 15 -3.80 45.64 12.04
C ALA A 15 -2.55 44.75 12.11
N GLN A 16 -1.87 44.52 10.98
CA GLN A 16 -0.62 43.74 10.95
C GLN A 16 0.48 44.38 11.81
N ALA A 17 0.65 45.71 11.73
CA ALA A 17 1.62 46.42 12.56
C ALA A 17 1.28 46.32 14.06
N PHE A 18 -0.01 46.36 14.42
CA PHE A 18 -0.46 46.18 15.79
C PHE A 18 -0.21 44.76 16.31
N GLU A 19 -0.46 43.73 15.50
CA GLU A 19 -0.16 42.33 15.85
C GLU A 19 1.33 42.13 16.09
N GLN A 20 2.20 42.65 15.20
CA GLN A 20 3.65 42.59 15.38
C GLN A 20 4.13 43.29 16.66
N LEU A 21 3.54 44.45 16.98
CA LEU A 21 3.84 45.17 18.21
C LEU A 21 3.44 44.35 19.44
N ARG A 22 2.25 43.75 19.42
CA ARG A 22 1.75 42.88 20.48
C ARG A 22 2.67 41.67 20.68
N ASP A 23 3.01 40.98 19.60
CA ASP A 23 3.85 39.78 19.67
C ASP A 23 5.26 40.12 20.20
N SER A 24 5.81 41.26 19.78
CA SER A 24 7.10 41.78 20.29
C SER A 24 7.01 42.14 21.78
N ALA A 25 5.90 42.74 22.22
CA ALA A 25 5.69 43.09 23.62
C ALA A 25 5.56 41.82 24.48
N ILE A 26 4.80 40.83 24.02
CA ILE A 26 4.65 39.53 24.69
C ILE A 26 5.99 38.80 24.76
N ALA A 27 6.78 38.79 23.68
CA ALA A 27 8.10 38.16 23.66
C ALA A 27 9.06 38.80 24.70
N ASN A 28 9.11 40.14 24.75
CA ASN A 28 9.90 40.86 25.74
C ASN A 28 9.41 40.62 27.18
N LEU A 29 8.09 40.52 27.38
CA LEU A 29 7.52 40.16 28.67
C LEU A 29 7.93 38.74 29.10
N CYS A 30 7.87 37.75 28.20
CA CYS A 30 8.34 36.40 28.48
C CYS A 30 9.83 36.39 28.86
N LEU A 31 10.68 37.17 28.19
CA LEU A 31 12.09 37.32 28.55
C LEU A 31 12.26 37.93 29.94
N ALA A 32 11.50 38.99 30.27
CA ALA A 32 11.53 39.61 31.58
C ALA A 32 11.07 38.66 32.70
N LEU A 33 10.01 37.88 32.45
CA LEU A 33 9.54 36.86 33.39
C LEU A 33 10.57 35.74 33.59
N ARG A 34 11.26 35.29 32.52
CA ARG A 34 12.37 34.33 32.64
C ARG A 34 13.52 34.87 33.50
N ALA A 35 13.87 36.15 33.33
CA ALA A 35 14.86 36.78 34.18
C ALA A 35 14.37 36.90 35.63
N GLY A 36 13.10 37.25 35.84
CA GLY A 36 12.48 37.34 37.16
C GLY A 36 12.43 36.00 37.93
N LEU A 37 12.31 34.87 37.22
CA LEU A 37 12.38 33.53 37.81
C LEU A 37 13.74 33.25 38.47
N THR A 38 14.82 33.95 38.11
CA THR A 38 16.11 33.83 38.81
C THR A 38 16.09 34.47 40.21
N ILE A 39 15.11 35.32 40.49
CA ILE A 39 14.97 36.06 41.74
C ILE A 39 13.92 35.38 42.65
N SER A 40 12.81 34.90 42.08
CA SER A 40 11.73 34.25 42.83
C SER A 40 10.90 33.33 41.94
N ASP A 41 10.61 32.13 42.44
CA ASP A 41 9.86 31.09 41.72
C ASP A 41 8.37 31.46 41.51
N ASP A 42 7.82 32.34 42.34
CA ASP A 42 6.40 32.72 42.32
C ASP A 42 6.10 33.93 41.41
N GLN A 43 7.09 34.50 40.74
CA GLN A 43 6.92 35.71 39.91
C GLN A 43 5.89 35.53 38.80
N VAL A 44 5.87 34.35 38.17
CA VAL A 44 4.90 34.04 37.11
C VAL A 44 3.49 33.93 37.68
N GLN A 45 3.34 33.36 38.88
CA GLN A 45 2.05 33.24 39.56
C GLN A 45 1.50 34.61 39.99
N ALA A 46 2.36 35.46 40.53
CA ALA A 46 2.02 36.83 40.87
C ALA A 46 1.60 37.64 39.63
N PHE A 47 2.29 37.42 38.49
CA PHE A 47 1.92 38.02 37.22
C PHE A 47 0.55 37.55 36.72
N VAL A 48 0.28 36.24 36.69
CA VAL A 48 -1.02 35.68 36.28
C VAL A 48 -2.15 36.25 37.15
N ALA A 49 -1.96 36.31 38.48
CA ALA A 49 -2.93 36.90 39.40
C ALA A 49 -3.16 38.41 39.16
N SER A 50 -2.08 39.16 38.89
CA SER A 50 -2.17 40.60 38.59
C SER A 50 -2.95 40.87 37.30
N VAL A 51 -2.69 40.08 36.26
CA VAL A 51 -3.38 40.19 34.97
C VAL A 51 -4.85 39.78 35.10
N ALA A 52 -5.15 38.71 35.84
CA ALA A 52 -6.52 38.28 36.10
C ALA A 52 -7.34 39.35 36.84
N ASN A 53 -6.74 40.03 37.84
CA ASN A 53 -7.36 41.14 38.55
C ASN A 53 -7.61 42.34 37.63
N ARG A 54 -6.65 42.66 36.75
CA ARG A 54 -6.79 43.76 35.79
C ARG A 54 -7.92 43.52 34.80
N LEU A 55 -8.07 42.27 34.33
CA LEU A 55 -9.18 41.88 33.46
C LEU A 55 -10.52 42.07 34.16
N PHE A 56 -10.67 41.59 35.40
CA PHE A 56 -11.91 41.74 36.16
C PHE A 56 -12.29 43.20 36.39
N MET A 57 -11.31 44.07 36.68
CA MET A 57 -11.55 45.51 36.81
C MET A 57 -11.98 46.17 35.49
N ALA A 58 -11.42 45.75 34.35
CA ALA A 58 -11.78 46.26 33.03
C ALA A 58 -13.21 45.88 32.63
N GLU A 59 -13.65 44.66 32.97
CA GLU A 59 -15.02 44.20 32.70
C GLU A 59 -16.07 44.94 33.54
N THR A 60 -15.72 45.42 34.74
CA THR A 60 -16.62 46.25 35.56
C THR A 60 -16.72 47.71 35.10
N SER A 61 -15.95 48.11 34.08
CA SER A 61 -15.97 49.48 33.55
C SER A 61 -16.81 49.57 32.27
N ASP A 62 -17.73 50.54 32.19
CA ASP A 62 -18.72 50.74 31.10
C ASP A 62 -18.12 51.12 29.71
N ARG A 63 -16.85 50.81 29.44
CA ARG A 63 -16.17 51.14 28.17
C ARG A 63 -15.93 49.88 27.35
N ASP A 64 -16.92 49.52 26.53
CA ASP A 64 -16.96 48.27 25.75
C ASP A 64 -15.74 48.05 24.84
N SER A 65 -15.19 49.10 24.21
CA SER A 65 -14.05 48.98 23.29
C SER A 65 -12.70 48.79 24.00
N GLU A 66 -12.47 49.49 25.12
CA GLU A 66 -11.26 49.33 25.94
C GLU A 66 -11.27 47.97 26.65
N SER A 67 -12.43 47.55 27.17
CA SER A 67 -12.64 46.24 27.80
C SER A 67 -12.33 45.09 26.83
N THR A 68 -12.84 45.15 25.60
CA THR A 68 -12.59 44.14 24.55
C THR A 68 -11.10 43.98 24.24
N LEU A 69 -10.36 45.09 24.06
CA LEU A 69 -8.92 45.05 23.78
C LEU A 69 -8.10 44.50 24.95
N ILE A 70 -8.45 44.88 26.19
CA ILE A 70 -7.80 44.38 27.41
C ILE A 70 -8.00 42.87 27.52
N SER A 71 -9.22 42.37 27.32
CA SER A 71 -9.54 40.94 27.35
C SER A 71 -8.79 40.14 26.29
N THR A 72 -8.75 40.65 25.05
CA THR A 72 -8.03 40.03 23.93
C THR A 72 -6.54 39.88 24.23
N ASN A 73 -5.90 40.98 24.62
CA ASN A 73 -4.47 41.00 24.88
C ASN A 73 -4.12 40.17 26.13
N THR A 74 -5.01 40.13 27.12
CA THR A 74 -4.85 39.30 28.31
C THR A 74 -4.81 37.81 27.96
N VAL A 75 -5.80 37.31 27.22
CA VAL A 75 -5.86 35.89 26.83
C VAL A 75 -4.65 35.47 25.99
N LEU A 76 -4.28 36.28 24.99
CA LEU A 76 -3.09 36.03 24.16
C LEU A 76 -1.79 36.06 24.98
N THR A 77 -1.64 37.04 25.85
CA THR A 77 -0.44 37.14 26.70
C THR A 77 -0.31 35.93 27.59
N LEU A 78 -1.40 35.50 28.24
CA LEU A 78 -1.38 34.32 29.12
C LEU A 78 -1.09 33.02 28.34
N GLY A 79 -1.68 32.84 27.15
CA GLY A 79 -1.40 31.70 26.28
C GLY A 79 0.07 31.61 25.87
N HIS A 80 0.63 32.72 25.37
CA HIS A 80 2.05 32.78 24.98
C HIS A 80 3.00 32.65 26.17
N VAL A 81 2.67 33.21 27.33
CA VAL A 81 3.46 33.04 28.57
C VAL A 81 3.49 31.57 28.97
N ALA A 82 2.36 30.87 28.92
CA ALA A 82 2.30 29.44 29.26
C ALA A 82 3.09 28.57 28.25
N VAL A 83 3.10 28.91 26.96
CA VAL A 83 3.94 28.26 25.95
C VAL A 83 5.42 28.55 26.17
N ALA A 84 5.79 29.81 26.37
CA ALA A 84 7.18 30.24 26.51
C ALA A 84 7.81 29.77 27.84
N LEU A 85 7.02 29.61 28.90
CA LEU A 85 7.50 29.21 30.23
C LEU A 85 7.06 27.80 30.61
N LYS A 86 6.81 26.93 29.62
CA LYS A 86 6.27 25.57 29.82
C LYS A 86 7.05 24.70 30.82
N ASP A 87 8.36 24.92 30.94
CA ASP A 87 9.26 24.17 31.84
C ASP A 87 9.19 24.66 33.30
N THR A 88 8.54 25.81 33.54
CA THR A 88 8.38 26.39 34.88
C THR A 88 7.23 25.67 35.61
N PRO A 89 7.42 25.23 36.87
CA PRO A 89 6.36 24.56 37.63
C PRO A 89 5.14 25.48 37.80
N ARG A 90 3.94 24.88 37.83
CA ARG A 90 2.63 25.54 38.04
C ARG A 90 2.20 26.61 37.04
N THR A 91 3.08 27.10 36.16
CA THR A 91 2.74 28.19 35.22
C THR A 91 1.58 27.81 34.31
N THR A 92 1.68 26.63 33.71
CA THR A 92 0.68 26.12 32.77
C THR A 92 -0.62 25.71 33.46
N GLU A 93 -0.54 25.17 34.67
CA GLU A 93 -1.71 24.82 35.50
C GLU A 93 -2.50 26.08 35.89
N SER A 94 -1.83 27.15 36.30
CA SER A 94 -2.48 28.40 36.69
C SER A 94 -3.12 29.13 35.51
N VAL A 95 -2.48 29.11 34.34
CA VAL A 95 -3.07 29.67 33.11
C VAL A 95 -4.26 28.82 32.65
N LEU A 96 -4.17 27.50 32.73
CA LEU A 96 -5.29 26.61 32.41
C LEU A 96 -6.48 26.81 33.37
N GLN A 97 -6.22 26.94 34.68
CA GLN A 97 -7.25 27.27 35.67
C GLN A 97 -7.93 28.60 35.36
N PHE A 98 -7.15 29.61 34.96
CA PHE A 98 -7.70 30.90 34.53
C PHE A 98 -8.61 30.75 33.31
N PHE A 99 -8.18 30.01 32.28
CA PHE A 99 -9.01 29.74 31.10
C PHE A 99 -10.29 28.96 31.47
N HIS A 100 -10.22 27.97 32.36
CA HIS A 100 -11.40 27.23 32.83
C HIS A 100 -12.42 28.11 33.56
N GLN A 101 -11.97 29.03 34.41
CA GLN A 101 -12.87 29.93 35.13
C GLN A 101 -13.60 30.91 34.21
N ARG A 102 -13.00 31.21 33.05
CA ARG A 102 -13.53 32.20 32.09
C ARG A 102 -14.31 31.60 30.94
N PHE A 103 -13.98 30.38 30.55
CA PHE A 103 -14.62 29.72 29.44
C PHE A 103 -16.15 29.61 29.65
N CYS A 104 -16.92 30.17 28.73
CA CYS A 104 -18.39 30.20 28.76
C CYS A 104 -19.03 30.89 29.99
N HIS A 105 -18.30 31.77 30.69
CA HIS A 105 -18.79 32.49 31.87
C HIS A 105 -18.51 34.01 31.78
N PRO A 106 -19.35 34.80 31.06
CA PRO A 106 -20.45 34.39 30.18
C PRO A 106 -19.96 33.95 28.78
N PRO A 107 -20.78 33.22 27.99
CA PRO A 107 -20.44 32.86 26.61
C PRO A 107 -20.14 34.10 25.77
N SER A 108 -18.94 34.17 25.19
CA SER A 108 -18.49 35.34 24.44
C SER A 108 -17.53 34.97 23.32
N TRP A 109 -17.20 35.93 22.46
CA TRP A 109 -16.23 35.74 21.38
C TRP A 109 -14.82 35.43 21.90
N LEU A 110 -14.51 35.80 23.16
CA LEU A 110 -13.24 35.45 23.82
C LEU A 110 -13.05 33.94 23.96
N ASP A 111 -14.13 33.17 24.03
CA ASP A 111 -14.05 31.71 24.12
C ASP A 111 -13.38 31.08 22.88
N ILE A 112 -13.55 31.71 21.70
CA ILE A 112 -12.86 31.30 20.45
C ILE A 112 -11.34 31.46 20.61
N LEU A 113 -10.93 32.58 21.20
CA LEU A 113 -9.53 32.89 21.45
C LEU A 113 -8.94 31.97 22.53
N ILE A 114 -9.70 31.68 23.59
CA ILE A 114 -9.29 30.72 24.62
C ILE A 114 -9.05 29.35 24.00
N VAL A 115 -9.96 28.86 23.15
CA VAL A 115 -9.81 27.58 22.45
C VAL A 115 -8.57 27.55 21.56
N ASP A 116 -8.29 28.62 20.83
CA ASP A 116 -7.08 28.74 20.01
C ASP A 116 -5.80 28.66 20.89
N GLN A 117 -5.76 29.40 22.01
CA GLN A 117 -4.63 29.36 22.93
C GLN A 117 -4.46 28.00 23.62
N LEU A 118 -5.55 27.30 23.94
CA LEU A 118 -5.51 25.91 24.42
C LEU A 118 -4.93 24.96 23.35
N GLY A 119 -5.25 25.18 22.07
CA GLY A 119 -4.65 24.46 20.95
C GLY A 119 -3.14 24.69 20.84
N CYS A 120 -2.68 25.95 20.96
CA CYS A 120 -1.25 26.28 21.00
C CYS A 120 -0.54 25.63 22.18
N LEU A 121 -1.19 25.57 23.35
CA LEU A 121 -0.65 24.89 24.53
C LEU A 121 -0.44 23.40 24.28
N VAL A 122 -1.42 22.71 23.67
CA VAL A 122 -1.28 21.30 23.31
C VAL A 122 -0.09 21.06 22.39
N ILE A 123 0.14 21.93 21.40
CA ILE A 123 1.24 21.77 20.43
C ILE A 123 2.62 21.96 21.10
N ALA A 124 2.72 22.90 22.05
CA ALA A 124 3.99 23.28 22.65
C ALA A 124 4.46 22.38 23.81
N MET A 125 3.56 21.61 24.42
CA MET A 125 3.76 21.03 25.74
C MET A 125 4.08 19.52 25.75
N ASN A 126 4.90 19.11 26.72
CA ASN A 126 5.31 17.70 26.94
C ASN A 126 4.67 17.10 28.22
N LYS A 127 3.72 17.78 28.86
CA LYS A 127 3.06 17.30 30.10
C LYS A 127 1.75 16.59 29.76
N GLU A 128 1.71 15.29 30.02
CA GLU A 128 0.56 14.41 29.73
C GLU A 128 -0.73 14.85 30.45
N SER A 129 -0.64 15.34 31.69
CA SER A 129 -1.83 15.75 32.47
C SER A 129 -2.60 16.92 31.87
N VAL A 130 -1.89 17.95 31.40
CA VAL A 130 -2.51 19.14 30.77
C VAL A 130 -3.06 18.79 29.39
N TYR A 131 -2.32 17.98 28.63
CA TYR A 131 -2.79 17.47 27.35
C TYR A 131 -4.12 16.70 27.49
N GLU A 132 -4.19 15.78 28.46
CA GLU A 132 -5.40 15.02 28.77
C GLU A 132 -6.58 15.92 29.11
N GLU A 133 -6.36 16.93 29.95
CA GLU A 133 -7.39 17.84 30.40
C GLU A 133 -7.98 18.67 29.24
N ILE A 134 -7.13 19.23 28.39
CA ILE A 134 -7.55 20.02 27.22
C ILE A 134 -8.26 19.14 26.19
N MET A 135 -7.71 17.96 25.88
CA MET A 135 -8.32 17.05 24.90
C MET A 135 -9.68 16.52 25.38
N LYS A 136 -9.83 16.27 26.70
CA LYS A 136 -11.12 15.92 27.29
C LYS A 136 -12.13 17.06 27.16
N MET A 137 -11.71 18.31 27.37
CA MET A 137 -12.55 19.48 27.15
C MET A 137 -13.01 19.59 25.68
N PHE A 138 -12.10 19.46 24.72
CA PHE A 138 -12.43 19.50 23.29
C PHE A 138 -13.39 18.37 22.86
N THR A 139 -13.21 17.18 23.43
CA THR A 139 -14.12 16.05 23.25
C THR A 139 -15.52 16.39 23.77
N GLN A 140 -15.61 16.91 24.99
CA GLN A 140 -16.87 17.28 25.62
C GLN A 140 -17.60 18.38 24.82
N ILE A 141 -16.89 19.45 24.45
CA ILE A 141 -17.44 20.55 23.64
C ILE A 141 -18.02 20.03 22.32
N THR A 142 -17.25 19.19 21.62
CA THR A 142 -17.66 18.64 20.32
C THR A 142 -18.91 17.76 20.46
N VAL A 143 -18.97 16.88 21.46
CA VAL A 143 -20.13 16.00 21.71
C VAL A 143 -21.35 16.81 22.13
N ASP A 144 -21.22 17.74 23.08
CA ASP A 144 -22.33 18.54 23.58
C ASP A 144 -22.91 19.45 22.48
N ALA A 145 -22.05 20.10 21.68
CA ALA A 145 -22.47 20.88 20.52
C ALA A 145 -23.24 20.03 19.51
N SER A 146 -22.82 18.78 19.27
CA SER A 146 -23.50 17.88 18.34
C SER A 146 -24.90 17.45 18.79
N SER A 147 -25.10 17.23 20.10
CA SER A 147 -26.38 16.84 20.70
C SER A 147 -27.43 17.97 20.67
N SER A 148 -26.96 19.22 20.72
CA SER A 148 -27.80 20.43 20.76
C SER A 148 -28.42 20.81 19.41
N ALA A 149 -27.89 20.31 18.30
CA ALA A 149 -28.37 20.62 16.96
C ALA A 149 -29.73 19.96 16.62
N TYR A 150 -30.13 18.93 17.38
CA TYR A 150 -31.28 18.07 17.06
C TYR A 150 -32.21 17.77 18.26
N GLY A 151 -31.90 18.26 19.46
CA GLY A 151 -32.72 18.07 20.68
C GLY A 151 -33.58 19.29 21.03
N VAL A 152 -34.73 19.06 21.66
CA VAL A 152 -35.53 20.13 22.30
C VAL A 152 -34.68 20.80 23.38
N ALA A 153 -34.57 22.11 23.30
CA ALA A 153 -33.67 22.94 24.10
C ALA A 153 -33.89 22.77 25.62
N GLU A 154 -32.90 22.21 26.30
CA GLU A 154 -32.61 22.56 27.69
C GLU A 154 -31.49 23.60 27.67
N ASP A 155 -31.66 24.74 28.35
CA ASP A 155 -30.78 25.93 28.30
C ASP A 155 -29.26 25.65 28.45
N ARG A 156 -28.87 24.56 29.15
CA ARG A 156 -27.47 24.17 29.31
C ARG A 156 -26.81 23.61 28.04
N LYS A 157 -27.58 23.12 27.06
CA LYS A 157 -27.05 22.41 25.87
C LYS A 157 -26.67 23.33 24.71
N LEU A 158 -27.13 24.58 24.71
CA LEU A 158 -26.74 25.59 23.71
C LEU A 158 -25.38 26.25 24.02
N GLN A 159 -24.75 25.89 25.15
CA GLN A 159 -23.58 26.58 25.71
C GLN A 159 -22.35 26.57 24.81
N TYR A 160 -22.17 25.58 23.92
CA TYR A 160 -20.90 25.42 23.18
C TYR A 160 -21.01 25.55 21.65
N ARG A 161 -22.18 25.94 21.13
CA ARG A 161 -22.37 26.04 19.68
C ARG A 161 -21.48 27.11 19.04
N HIS A 162 -21.19 28.20 19.76
CA HIS A 162 -20.35 29.31 19.27
C HIS A 162 -18.86 28.94 19.16
N VAL A 163 -18.40 27.93 19.89
CA VAL A 163 -16.99 27.49 19.92
C VAL A 163 -16.71 26.20 19.15
N SER A 164 -17.73 25.48 18.69
CA SER A 164 -17.54 24.19 17.99
C SER A 164 -16.61 24.29 16.78
N LEU A 165 -16.74 25.34 15.95
CA LEU A 165 -15.84 25.56 14.81
C LEU A 165 -14.41 25.90 15.27
N ALA A 166 -14.27 26.68 16.35
CA ALA A 166 -12.96 27.01 16.91
C ALA A 166 -12.23 25.76 17.39
N VAL A 167 -12.94 24.83 18.04
CA VAL A 167 -12.36 23.55 18.49
C VAL A 167 -11.93 22.70 17.29
N ASN A 168 -12.73 22.63 16.22
CA ASN A 168 -12.33 21.91 15.01
C ASN A 168 -11.08 22.51 14.36
N ASN A 169 -10.98 23.84 14.29
CA ASN A 169 -9.78 24.52 13.80
C ASN A 169 -8.56 24.25 14.70
N ALA A 170 -8.74 24.29 16.02
CA ALA A 170 -7.69 23.96 16.98
C ALA A 170 -7.22 22.50 16.81
N LEU A 171 -8.14 21.54 16.67
CA LEU A 171 -7.80 20.15 16.39
C LEU A 171 -7.07 19.97 15.05
N ALA A 172 -7.47 20.71 14.00
CA ALA A 172 -6.76 20.72 12.72
C ALA A 172 -5.32 21.26 12.86
N ASN A 173 -5.15 22.35 13.61
CA ASN A 173 -3.83 22.93 13.89
C ASN A 173 -2.94 21.98 14.71
N ILE A 174 -3.52 21.30 15.71
CA ILE A 174 -2.84 20.26 16.49
C ILE A 174 -2.42 19.12 15.56
N ALA A 175 -3.33 18.58 14.75
CA ALA A 175 -3.05 17.51 13.80
C ALA A 175 -1.93 17.89 12.80
N ALA A 176 -1.89 19.15 12.37
CA ALA A 176 -0.87 19.67 11.46
C ALA A 176 0.50 19.89 12.12
N SER A 177 0.53 20.29 13.39
CA SER A 177 1.74 20.83 14.04
C SER A 177 2.36 19.92 15.09
N LEU A 178 1.61 18.96 15.64
CA LEU A 178 2.10 18.03 16.66
C LEU A 178 3.34 17.28 16.15
N GLN A 179 4.32 17.04 17.03
CA GLN A 179 5.57 16.36 16.70
C GLN A 179 5.66 15.03 17.47
N GLY A 180 6.34 14.05 16.88
CA GLY A 180 6.48 12.71 17.45
C GLY A 180 5.45 11.71 16.92
N GLU A 181 5.90 10.54 16.46
CA GLU A 181 5.04 9.50 15.90
C GLU A 181 4.13 8.86 16.95
N THR A 182 4.62 8.73 18.19
CA THR A 182 3.87 8.20 19.34
C THR A 182 2.67 9.07 19.69
N GLU A 183 2.88 10.37 19.77
CA GLU A 183 1.89 11.40 20.10
C GLU A 183 0.86 11.52 18.96
N MET A 184 1.31 11.45 17.70
CA MET A 184 0.42 11.39 16.54
C MET A 184 -0.47 10.14 16.55
N HIS A 185 0.06 8.97 16.88
CA HIS A 185 -0.74 7.75 17.00
C HIS A 185 -1.75 7.82 18.15
N GLU A 186 -1.39 8.47 19.25
CA GLU A 186 -2.29 8.69 20.37
C GLU A 186 -3.42 9.66 20.01
N LEU A 187 -3.08 10.80 19.39
CA LEU A 187 -4.05 11.76 18.87
C LEU A 187 -4.98 11.09 17.85
N LEU A 188 -4.45 10.26 16.95
CA LEU A 188 -5.25 9.50 15.99
C LEU A 188 -6.25 8.58 16.71
N GLY A 189 -5.81 7.88 17.75
CA GLY A 189 -6.69 7.07 18.59
C GLY A 189 -7.83 7.88 19.21
N ARG A 190 -7.53 9.07 19.75
CA ARG A 190 -8.54 9.98 20.33
C ARG A 190 -9.51 10.53 19.29
N LEU A 191 -9.02 10.95 18.12
CA LEU A 191 -9.85 11.49 17.05
C LEU A 191 -10.80 10.41 16.49
N LEU A 192 -10.32 9.18 16.31
CA LEU A 192 -11.16 8.07 15.90
C LEU A 192 -12.18 7.69 16.98
N GLU A 193 -11.80 7.74 18.26
CA GLU A 193 -12.73 7.52 19.36
C GLU A 193 -13.82 8.59 19.41
N LEU A 194 -13.46 9.86 19.27
CA LEU A 194 -14.41 10.97 19.17
C LEU A 194 -15.34 10.78 17.95
N PHE A 195 -14.81 10.39 16.79
CA PHE A 195 -15.61 10.10 15.61
C PHE A 195 -16.65 9.00 15.86
N VAL A 196 -16.23 7.90 16.50
CA VAL A 196 -17.11 6.78 16.87
C VAL A 196 -18.16 7.21 17.91
N GLN A 197 -17.78 8.03 18.90
CA GLN A 197 -18.70 8.58 19.90
C GLN A 197 -19.78 9.45 19.24
N LEU A 198 -19.40 10.33 18.31
CA LEU A 198 -20.35 11.13 17.53
C LEU A 198 -21.28 10.27 16.68
N GLY A 199 -20.76 9.19 16.07
CA GLY A 199 -21.59 8.23 15.33
C GLY A 199 -22.61 7.49 16.19
N LEU A 200 -22.27 7.18 17.44
CA LEU A 200 -23.21 6.61 18.40
C LEU A 200 -24.31 7.61 18.78
N GLU A 201 -23.96 8.88 19.00
CA GLU A 201 -24.95 9.91 19.33
C GLU A 201 -25.88 10.20 18.15
N ALA A 202 -25.33 10.30 16.93
CA ALA A 202 -26.10 10.44 15.69
C ALA A 202 -27.13 9.31 15.54
N LYS A 203 -26.74 8.07 15.85
CA LYS A 203 -27.64 6.90 15.86
C LYS A 203 -28.72 7.00 16.95
N ARG A 204 -28.36 7.38 18.18
CA ARG A 204 -29.35 7.56 19.27
C ARG A 204 -30.38 8.64 18.95
N VAL A 205 -29.95 9.73 18.33
CA VAL A 205 -30.85 10.81 17.89
C VAL A 205 -31.79 10.28 16.81
N ALA A 206 -31.25 9.59 15.81
CA ALA A 206 -32.02 8.98 14.72
C ALA A 206 -33.08 7.98 15.21
N GLU A 207 -32.74 7.13 16.19
CA GLU A 207 -33.68 6.20 16.83
C GLU A 207 -34.82 6.93 17.56
N LYS A 208 -34.55 8.07 18.20
CA LYS A 208 -35.57 8.89 18.89
C LYS A 208 -36.48 9.63 17.91
N SER A 209 -35.93 10.13 16.80
CA SER A 209 -36.67 10.89 15.79
C SER A 209 -37.28 10.02 14.67
N ASN A 210 -36.99 8.72 14.65
CA ASN A 210 -37.38 7.77 13.60
C ASN A 210 -36.96 8.24 12.19
N THR A 211 -35.77 8.83 12.09
CA THR A 211 -35.17 9.33 10.84
C THR A 211 -33.91 8.55 10.48
N LYS A 212 -33.46 8.58 9.21
CA LYS A 212 -32.20 7.93 8.81
C LYS A 212 -31.01 8.51 9.59
N ALA A 213 -30.08 7.65 10.01
CA ALA A 213 -28.88 8.06 10.73
C ALA A 213 -27.97 9.01 9.91
N SER A 214 -28.02 8.91 8.57
CA SER A 214 -27.31 9.81 7.66
C SER A 214 -27.77 11.26 7.73
N ALA A 215 -28.97 11.56 8.26
CA ALA A 215 -29.47 12.92 8.39
C ALA A 215 -28.74 13.75 9.45
N SER A 216 -28.12 13.11 10.45
CA SER A 216 -27.33 13.75 11.51
C SER A 216 -25.81 13.59 11.31
N ALA A 217 -25.38 13.11 10.14
CA ALA A 217 -23.98 12.82 9.85
C ALA A 217 -23.09 14.07 9.69
N GLY A 218 -23.66 15.26 9.50
CA GLY A 218 -22.90 16.50 9.27
C GLY A 218 -21.86 16.80 10.35
N ASN A 219 -22.17 16.53 11.62
CA ASN A 219 -21.25 16.77 12.74
C ASN A 219 -20.05 15.81 12.75
N LEU A 220 -20.21 14.58 12.25
CA LEU A 220 -19.10 13.63 12.11
C LEU A 220 -18.16 14.05 10.97
N GLY A 221 -18.74 14.52 9.86
CA GLY A 221 -17.98 14.83 8.64
C GLY A 221 -16.91 15.90 8.84
N VAL A 222 -17.13 16.84 9.76
CA VAL A 222 -16.16 17.90 10.09
C VAL A 222 -14.85 17.36 10.68
N LEU A 223 -14.86 16.17 11.28
CA LEU A 223 -13.63 15.53 11.78
C LEU A 223 -12.82 14.81 10.69
N LEU A 224 -13.42 14.50 9.53
CA LEU A 224 -12.72 13.76 8.47
C LEU A 224 -11.48 14.52 7.97
N PRO A 225 -11.55 15.83 7.64
CA PRO A 225 -10.36 16.58 7.24
C PRO A 225 -9.28 16.62 8.33
N VAL A 226 -9.66 16.71 9.61
CA VAL A 226 -8.71 16.73 10.74
C VAL A 226 -7.95 15.40 10.82
N ILE A 227 -8.67 14.28 10.73
CA ILE A 227 -8.06 12.94 10.73
C ILE A 227 -7.15 12.78 9.50
N ALA A 228 -7.59 13.23 8.31
CA ALA A 228 -6.79 13.15 7.09
C ALA A 228 -5.47 13.95 7.18
N ILE A 229 -5.49 15.16 7.75
CA ILE A 229 -4.29 15.98 7.97
C ILE A 229 -3.26 15.20 8.81
N LEU A 230 -3.71 14.56 9.89
CA LEU A 230 -2.83 13.76 10.76
C LEU A 230 -2.32 12.51 10.04
N VAL A 231 -3.21 11.77 9.38
CA VAL A 231 -2.89 10.49 8.74
C VAL A 231 -1.94 10.65 7.56
N ARG A 232 -2.02 11.76 6.80
CA ARG A 232 -1.06 12.07 5.73
C ARG A 232 0.39 12.16 6.23
N ARG A 233 0.59 12.54 7.49
CA ARG A 233 1.91 12.68 8.13
C ARG A 233 2.46 11.36 8.68
N LEU A 234 1.62 10.32 8.77
CA LEU A 234 1.99 9.01 9.30
C LEU A 234 2.38 8.00 8.19
N PRO A 235 3.26 7.02 8.49
CA PRO A 235 3.46 5.87 7.62
C PRO A 235 2.18 5.02 7.54
N ALA A 236 2.10 4.14 6.54
CA ALA A 236 0.94 3.26 6.39
C ALA A 236 0.86 2.29 7.59
N ILE A 237 -0.31 2.24 8.25
CA ILE A 237 -0.50 1.50 9.50
C ILE A 237 -0.75 0.03 9.18
N ARG A 238 0.31 -0.78 9.12
CA ARG A 238 0.19 -2.22 8.83
C ARG A 238 -0.09 -3.09 10.07
N GLN A 239 0.49 -2.73 11.22
CA GLN A 239 0.35 -3.48 12.47
C GLN A 239 -0.21 -2.59 13.59
N PRO A 240 -1.52 -2.30 13.58
CA PRO A 240 -2.14 -1.50 14.62
C PRO A 240 -2.24 -2.26 15.96
N LYS A 241 -2.16 -1.52 17.07
CA LYS A 241 -2.58 -2.02 18.39
C LYS A 241 -4.07 -2.41 18.35
N ALA A 242 -4.47 -3.43 19.10
CA ALA A 242 -5.85 -3.96 19.09
C ALA A 242 -6.94 -2.88 19.27
N ARG A 243 -6.73 -1.91 20.18
CA ARG A 243 -7.66 -0.78 20.37
C ARG A 243 -7.79 0.09 19.10
N LEU A 244 -6.66 0.44 18.48
CA LEU A 244 -6.63 1.29 17.28
C LEU A 244 -7.28 0.57 16.08
N HIS A 245 -7.03 -0.72 15.94
CA HIS A 245 -7.64 -1.55 14.90
C HIS A 245 -9.17 -1.58 15.02
N LYS A 246 -9.69 -1.80 16.24
CA LYS A 246 -11.13 -1.72 16.51
C LYS A 246 -11.71 -0.35 16.13
N LEU A 247 -11.04 0.74 16.50
CA LEU A 247 -11.48 2.09 16.17
C LEU A 247 -11.53 2.33 14.66
N PHE A 248 -10.53 1.87 13.90
CA PHE A 248 -10.57 1.93 12.44
C PHE A 248 -11.70 1.11 11.84
N ARG A 249 -11.95 -0.10 12.38
CA ARG A 249 -13.08 -0.93 11.94
C ARG A 249 -14.40 -0.19 12.14
N ASP A 250 -14.62 0.38 13.32
CA ASP A 250 -15.83 1.13 13.63
C ASP A 250 -15.94 2.40 12.77
N PHE A 251 -14.84 3.11 12.55
CA PHE A 251 -14.74 4.27 11.66
C PHE A 251 -15.22 3.94 10.24
N TRP A 252 -14.72 2.86 9.64
CA TRP A 252 -15.10 2.48 8.26
C TRP A 252 -16.57 2.05 8.15
N LEU A 253 -17.09 1.34 9.16
CA LEU A 253 -18.51 1.00 9.23
C LEU A 253 -19.38 2.26 9.25
N TYR A 254 -19.03 3.25 10.07
CA TYR A 254 -19.75 4.54 10.10
C TYR A 254 -19.59 5.32 8.79
N CYS A 255 -18.42 5.34 8.17
CA CYS A 255 -18.21 6.04 6.91
C CYS A 255 -19.11 5.52 5.79
N VAL A 256 -19.31 4.21 5.72
CA VAL A 256 -20.21 3.58 4.76
C VAL A 256 -21.67 3.86 5.09
N ILE A 257 -22.10 3.65 6.35
CA ILE A 257 -23.50 3.85 6.77
C ILE A 257 -23.93 5.31 6.54
N MET A 258 -23.05 6.27 6.82
CA MET A 258 -23.33 7.71 6.68
C MET A 258 -23.10 8.23 5.26
N GLY A 259 -22.57 7.41 4.35
CA GLY A 259 -22.40 7.75 2.95
C GLY A 259 -21.21 8.68 2.64
N PHE A 260 -20.19 8.71 3.49
CA PHE A 260 -18.96 9.50 3.24
C PHE A 260 -18.04 8.86 2.20
N THR A 261 -18.27 7.59 1.82
CA THR A 261 -17.43 6.83 0.87
C THR A 261 -17.82 7.01 -0.58
N ASN A 262 -18.83 7.82 -0.89
CA ASN A 262 -19.34 8.00 -2.24
C ASN A 262 -19.16 9.46 -2.68
N GLU A 263 -18.83 9.69 -3.96
CA GLU A 263 -18.93 11.00 -4.61
C GLU A 263 -20.40 11.40 -4.72
N ASN A 264 -20.95 11.92 -3.63
CA ASN A 264 -22.33 12.38 -3.56
C ASN A 264 -22.33 13.90 -3.41
N TYR A 265 -23.19 14.59 -4.16
CA TYR A 265 -23.44 16.04 -4.01
C TYR A 265 -24.03 16.46 -2.66
N ILE A 266 -24.19 15.51 -1.73
CA ILE A 266 -24.76 15.72 -0.39
C ILE A 266 -23.72 16.28 0.57
N TRP A 267 -22.46 15.84 0.45
CA TRP A 267 -21.38 16.21 1.35
C TRP A 267 -20.34 17.08 0.65
N PRO A 268 -19.64 17.97 1.39
CA PRO A 268 -18.51 18.71 0.85
C PRO A 268 -17.47 17.76 0.23
N ASN A 269 -16.95 18.12 -0.95
CA ASN A 269 -15.93 17.30 -1.65
C ASN A 269 -14.68 17.06 -0.79
N GLU A 270 -14.32 18.05 0.06
CA GLU A 270 -13.21 17.95 1.01
C GLU A 270 -13.33 16.75 1.95
N TRP A 271 -14.56 16.34 2.31
CA TRP A 271 -14.78 15.19 3.20
C TRP A 271 -14.51 13.89 2.47
N TYR A 272 -14.95 13.79 1.22
CA TYR A 272 -14.68 12.62 0.39
C TYR A 272 -13.18 12.49 0.10
N ASP A 273 -12.51 13.61 -0.21
CA ASP A 273 -11.06 13.64 -0.41
C ASP A 273 -10.32 13.25 0.88
N ALA A 274 -10.77 13.73 2.04
CA ALA A 274 -10.22 13.29 3.33
C ALA A 274 -10.36 11.78 3.56
N VAL A 275 -11.48 11.16 3.18
CA VAL A 275 -11.67 9.71 3.26
C VAL A 275 -10.71 8.96 2.33
N LYS A 276 -10.41 9.50 1.14
CA LYS A 276 -9.39 8.92 0.23
C LYS A 276 -8.02 8.87 0.90
N ASP A 277 -7.58 9.95 1.53
CA ASP A 277 -6.29 9.99 2.23
C ASP A 277 -6.24 9.00 3.40
N ILE A 278 -7.34 8.90 4.16
CA ILE A 278 -7.44 7.95 5.27
C ILE A 278 -7.40 6.50 4.75
N ALA A 279 -8.02 6.20 3.59
CA ALA A 279 -8.02 4.87 2.99
C ALA A 279 -6.60 4.36 2.67
N VAL A 280 -5.74 5.24 2.15
CA VAL A 280 -4.36 4.90 1.75
C VAL A 280 -3.53 4.39 2.93
N LYS A 281 -3.77 4.88 4.15
CA LYS A 281 -2.97 4.57 5.34
C LYS A 281 -3.67 3.68 6.35
N SER A 282 -4.98 3.47 6.20
CA SER A 282 -5.78 2.64 7.11
C SER A 282 -5.29 1.19 7.15
N PRO A 283 -5.34 0.53 8.32
CA PRO A 283 -5.03 -0.88 8.44
C PRO A 283 -6.09 -1.76 7.75
N LEU A 284 -5.78 -3.04 7.59
CA LEU A 284 -6.73 -4.02 7.10
C LEU A 284 -7.84 -4.28 8.11
N LEU A 285 -9.04 -4.54 7.61
CA LEU A 285 -10.22 -4.89 8.41
C LEU A 285 -10.28 -6.40 8.74
N THR A 286 -9.12 -7.08 8.77
CA THR A 286 -8.98 -8.51 9.11
C THR A 286 -9.04 -8.71 10.62
N SER A 287 -9.28 -9.94 11.07
CA SER A 287 -9.28 -10.25 12.50
C SER A 287 -7.84 -10.27 13.03
N LEU A 288 -7.54 -9.51 14.09
CA LEU A 288 -6.18 -9.47 14.67
C LEU A 288 -5.85 -10.75 15.45
N SER A 289 -6.85 -11.46 15.94
CA SER A 289 -6.68 -12.79 16.53
C SER A 289 -7.32 -13.87 15.66
N ALA A 290 -6.66 -15.02 15.55
CA ALA A 290 -7.19 -16.22 14.89
C ALA A 290 -8.41 -16.85 15.61
N GLN A 291 -8.98 -16.14 16.60
CA GLN A 291 -10.14 -16.59 17.35
C GLN A 291 -11.41 -16.29 16.56
N ARG A 292 -12.30 -17.29 16.50
CA ARG A 292 -13.61 -17.28 15.82
C ARG A 292 -14.57 -16.16 16.26
N SER A 293 -14.19 -15.32 17.23
CA SER A 293 -15.04 -14.36 17.91
C SER A 293 -15.18 -13.03 17.17
N GLU A 294 -14.19 -12.53 16.42
CA GLU A 294 -14.22 -11.15 15.92
C GLU A 294 -15.27 -10.90 14.81
N ILE A 295 -15.49 -11.87 13.90
CA ILE A 295 -16.61 -11.78 12.94
C ILE A 295 -17.97 -11.97 13.64
N ARG A 296 -18.03 -12.69 14.77
CA ARG A 296 -19.24 -12.74 15.60
C ARG A 296 -19.44 -11.44 16.39
N GLU A 297 -18.36 -10.77 16.78
CA GLU A 297 -18.35 -9.46 17.45
C GLU A 297 -18.86 -8.33 16.55
N LEU A 298 -18.88 -8.50 15.22
CA LEU A 298 -19.60 -7.57 14.33
C LEU A 298 -21.08 -7.43 14.73
N GLN A 299 -21.70 -8.50 15.25
CA GLN A 299 -23.09 -8.47 15.74
C GLN A 299 -23.25 -7.69 17.05
N TYR A 300 -22.15 -7.51 17.79
CA TYR A 300 -22.09 -6.82 19.08
C TYR A 300 -21.44 -5.43 18.98
N THR A 301 -20.93 -5.07 17.80
CA THR A 301 -20.39 -3.74 17.52
C THR A 301 -21.56 -2.76 17.56
N SER A 302 -21.47 -1.74 18.41
CA SER A 302 -22.57 -0.82 18.73
C SER A 302 -23.13 -0.10 17.49
N ALA A 303 -22.29 0.16 16.49
CA ALA A 303 -22.70 0.67 15.17
C ALA A 303 -23.74 -0.23 14.48
N LEU A 304 -23.65 -1.56 14.67
CA LEU A 304 -24.36 -2.60 13.90
C LEU A 304 -25.46 -3.34 14.67
N ARG A 305 -25.82 -2.91 15.90
CA ARG A 305 -26.94 -3.53 16.65
C ARG A 305 -28.19 -3.59 15.78
N SER A 306 -28.61 -4.81 15.44
CA SER A 306 -29.63 -5.13 14.44
C SER A 306 -31.05 -4.76 14.83
N GLU A 307 -31.29 -4.44 16.10
CA GLU A 307 -32.65 -4.16 16.62
C GLU A 307 -33.19 -2.78 16.19
N SER A 308 -32.33 -1.88 15.69
CA SER A 308 -32.74 -0.51 15.31
C SER A 308 -32.60 -0.17 13.81
N VAL A 309 -32.27 -1.15 12.96
CA VAL A 309 -32.08 -0.91 11.53
C VAL A 309 -33.41 -1.11 10.78
N LEU A 310 -33.79 -0.12 9.97
CA LEU A 310 -35.00 -0.22 9.15
C LEU A 310 -34.77 -1.26 8.02
N PRO A 311 -35.74 -2.15 7.74
CA PRO A 311 -35.62 -3.12 6.64
C PRO A 311 -35.36 -2.49 5.26
N SER A 312 -35.78 -1.24 5.05
CA SER A 312 -35.50 -0.45 3.86
C SER A 312 -34.03 -0.08 3.72
N GLU A 313 -33.34 0.30 4.80
CA GLU A 313 -31.91 0.65 4.80
C GLU A 313 -31.05 -0.58 4.47
N LEU A 314 -31.43 -1.75 5.00
CA LEU A 314 -30.78 -3.01 4.66
C LEU A 314 -30.93 -3.35 3.17
N GLN A 315 -32.10 -3.10 2.59
CA GLN A 315 -32.33 -3.35 1.17
C GLN A 315 -31.58 -2.34 0.28
N GLU A 316 -31.48 -1.07 0.69
CA GLU A 316 -30.66 -0.06 0.03
C GLU A 316 -29.18 -0.50 0.00
N LEU A 317 -28.63 -0.95 1.12
CA LEU A 317 -27.26 -1.45 1.21
C LEU A 317 -27.01 -2.69 0.35
N ARG A 318 -27.96 -3.64 0.33
CA ARG A 318 -27.87 -4.82 -0.56
C ARG A 318 -27.88 -4.40 -2.02
N ASN A 319 -28.76 -3.47 -2.41
CA ASN A 319 -28.81 -2.97 -3.77
C ASN A 319 -27.52 -2.24 -4.16
N GLN A 320 -26.94 -1.46 -3.24
CA GLN A 320 -25.65 -0.79 -3.44
C GLN A 320 -24.50 -1.79 -3.58
N LEU A 321 -24.46 -2.85 -2.77
CA LEU A 321 -23.50 -3.94 -2.93
C LEU A 321 -23.64 -4.63 -4.29
N LEU A 322 -24.88 -4.96 -4.68
CA LEU A 322 -25.17 -5.58 -5.97
C LEU A 322 -24.83 -4.68 -7.16
N SER A 323 -24.90 -3.35 -7.01
CA SER A 323 -24.51 -2.44 -8.09
C SER A 323 -23.00 -2.36 -8.30
N TYR A 324 -22.20 -2.52 -7.23
CA TYR A 324 -20.74 -2.50 -7.35
C TYR A 324 -20.16 -3.86 -7.70
N LEU A 325 -20.72 -4.93 -7.16
CA LEU A 325 -20.29 -6.29 -7.46
C LEU A 325 -20.82 -6.69 -8.83
N SER A 326 -19.92 -6.94 -9.78
CA SER A 326 -20.24 -7.52 -11.08
C SER A 326 -20.74 -8.97 -10.87
N SER A 327 -21.99 -9.12 -10.43
CA SER A 327 -22.42 -10.36 -9.77
C SER A 327 -22.93 -11.42 -10.75
N PRO A 328 -22.40 -12.65 -10.67
CA PRO A 328 -23.09 -13.89 -11.03
C PRO A 328 -24.34 -14.09 -10.16
N SER A 329 -25.34 -14.84 -10.65
CA SER A 329 -26.63 -15.06 -9.98
C SER A 329 -26.52 -15.68 -8.57
N GLU A 330 -25.44 -16.39 -8.26
CA GLU A 330 -25.22 -17.06 -6.97
C GLU A 330 -24.88 -16.09 -5.83
N VAL A 331 -23.96 -15.14 -6.06
CA VAL A 331 -23.55 -14.16 -5.05
C VAL A 331 -24.72 -13.24 -4.68
N GLY A 332 -25.58 -12.92 -5.65
CA GLY A 332 -26.79 -12.15 -5.40
C GLY A 332 -27.78 -12.84 -4.45
N GLN A 333 -27.91 -14.17 -4.53
CA GLN A 333 -28.76 -14.93 -3.60
C GLN A 333 -28.17 -14.94 -2.18
N ILE A 334 -26.85 -14.97 -2.06
CA ILE A 334 -26.15 -14.91 -0.76
C ILE A 334 -26.36 -13.54 -0.14
N ILE A 335 -26.10 -12.45 -0.88
CA ILE A 335 -26.24 -11.07 -0.39
C ILE A 335 -27.67 -10.79 0.11
N ASN A 336 -28.69 -11.28 -0.60
CA ASN A 336 -30.08 -11.13 -0.17
C ASN A 336 -30.40 -11.85 1.15
N LYS A 337 -29.62 -12.87 1.54
CA LYS A 337 -29.75 -13.60 2.80
C LYS A 337 -28.80 -13.08 3.90
N LEU A 338 -27.86 -12.21 3.57
CA LEU A 338 -26.91 -11.65 4.54
C LEU A 338 -27.59 -10.66 5.48
N LEU A 339 -27.11 -10.64 6.73
CA LEU A 339 -27.54 -9.70 7.74
C LEU A 339 -26.84 -8.34 7.56
N PHE A 340 -27.41 -7.30 8.19
CA PHE A 340 -26.91 -5.93 8.12
C PHE A 340 -25.43 -5.78 8.51
N ASP A 341 -24.99 -6.47 9.55
CA ASP A 341 -23.59 -6.46 10.02
C ASP A 341 -22.63 -6.95 8.93
N LYS A 342 -23.00 -8.02 8.23
CA LYS A 342 -22.20 -8.61 7.14
C LYS A 342 -22.22 -7.75 5.89
N CYS A 343 -23.38 -7.23 5.49
CA CYS A 343 -23.48 -6.32 4.33
C CYS A 343 -22.63 -5.07 4.55
N THR A 344 -22.72 -4.44 5.73
CA THR A 344 -21.96 -3.23 6.03
C THR A 344 -20.46 -3.51 6.06
N TYR A 345 -20.04 -4.65 6.64
CA TYR A 345 -18.64 -5.06 6.63
C TYR A 345 -18.10 -5.26 5.21
N ILE A 346 -18.82 -6.01 4.35
CA ILE A 346 -18.41 -6.25 2.96
C ILE A 346 -18.32 -4.94 2.19
N LEU A 347 -19.29 -4.03 2.38
CA LEU A 347 -19.27 -2.73 1.71
C LEU A 347 -18.11 -1.85 2.21
N SER A 348 -17.79 -1.91 3.50
CA SER A 348 -16.64 -1.21 4.10
C SER A 348 -15.33 -1.72 3.53
N LEU A 349 -15.16 -3.04 3.42
CA LEU A 349 -14.01 -3.68 2.80
C LEU A 349 -13.90 -3.25 1.32
N LEU A 350 -14.99 -3.36 0.56
CA LEU A 350 -15.02 -2.96 -0.85
C LEU A 350 -14.61 -1.49 -1.02
N ARG A 351 -15.20 -0.57 -0.26
CA ARG A 351 -14.93 0.86 -0.40
C ARG A 351 -13.53 1.25 0.05
N LEU A 352 -13.07 0.75 1.19
CA LEU A 352 -11.71 1.00 1.67
C LEU A 352 -10.68 0.60 0.60
N GLU A 353 -10.85 -0.57 0.00
CA GLU A 353 -9.84 -1.17 -0.87
C GLU A 353 -9.91 -0.58 -2.29
N GLN A 354 -11.10 -0.22 -2.78
CA GLN A 354 -11.23 0.58 -3.99
C GLN A 354 -10.53 1.94 -3.85
N LEU A 355 -10.84 2.69 -2.77
CA LEU A 355 -10.25 4.01 -2.53
C LEU A 355 -8.73 3.92 -2.34
N ARG A 356 -8.24 2.86 -1.69
CA ARG A 356 -6.80 2.62 -1.54
C ARG A 356 -6.13 2.35 -2.87
N VAL A 357 -6.71 1.51 -3.73
CA VAL A 357 -6.15 1.20 -5.06
C VAL A 357 -6.16 2.42 -5.97
N GLU A 358 -7.19 3.27 -5.89
CA GLU A 358 -7.32 4.45 -6.74
C GLU A 358 -6.36 5.59 -6.35
N ASN A 359 -6.06 5.74 -5.06
CA ASN A 359 -5.35 6.92 -4.53
C ASN A 359 -3.94 6.63 -3.99
N SER A 360 -3.55 5.36 -3.86
CA SER A 360 -2.19 5.01 -3.43
C SER A 360 -1.17 5.31 -4.53
N ALA A 361 0.01 5.81 -4.16
CA ALA A 361 1.13 5.97 -5.08
C ALA A 361 1.61 4.61 -5.62
N GLU A 362 1.76 3.64 -4.72
CA GLU A 362 2.02 2.23 -5.03
C GLU A 362 0.69 1.49 -5.00
N THR A 363 0.17 1.20 -6.18
CA THR A 363 -1.16 0.59 -6.31
C THR A 363 -1.03 -0.90 -6.13
N SER A 364 -1.72 -1.48 -5.15
CA SER A 364 -1.60 -2.91 -4.87
C SER A 364 -2.91 -3.54 -4.45
N PHE A 365 -3.18 -4.73 -5.00
CA PHE A 365 -4.30 -5.60 -4.61
C PHE A 365 -3.88 -6.68 -3.60
N HIS A 366 -2.61 -6.72 -3.16
CA HIS A 366 -2.11 -7.74 -2.22
C HIS A 366 -2.95 -7.87 -0.93
N PRO A 367 -3.48 -6.78 -0.34
CA PRO A 367 -4.42 -6.86 0.80
C PRO A 367 -5.57 -7.84 0.61
N MET A 368 -6.07 -8.03 -0.62
CA MET A 368 -7.19 -8.94 -0.90
C MET A 368 -6.84 -10.39 -0.56
N PHE A 369 -5.59 -10.80 -0.77
CA PHE A 369 -5.15 -12.14 -0.41
C PHE A 369 -5.04 -12.33 1.09
N GLU A 370 -4.78 -11.28 1.86
CA GLU A 370 -4.81 -11.33 3.33
C GLU A 370 -6.24 -11.54 3.85
N TYR A 371 -7.24 -10.83 3.30
CA TYR A 371 -8.64 -11.08 3.65
C TYR A 371 -9.11 -12.49 3.23
N LEU A 372 -8.76 -12.93 2.01
CA LEU A 372 -9.14 -14.26 1.54
C LEU A 372 -8.49 -15.39 2.34
N ASN A 373 -7.31 -15.13 2.93
CA ASN A 373 -6.60 -16.03 3.83
C ASN A 373 -7.09 -15.97 5.29
N ASP A 374 -7.94 -15.01 5.67
CA ASP A 374 -8.45 -14.89 7.03
C ASP A 374 -9.25 -16.16 7.41
N PRO A 375 -8.83 -16.91 8.45
CA PRO A 375 -9.49 -18.15 8.85
C PRO A 375 -10.92 -17.91 9.35
N ALA A 376 -11.25 -16.71 9.83
CA ALA A 376 -12.59 -16.36 10.26
C ALA A 376 -13.53 -16.23 9.05
N ILE A 377 -13.05 -15.68 7.94
CA ILE A 377 -13.81 -15.54 6.68
C ILE A 377 -13.98 -16.91 6.02
N GLN A 378 -12.92 -17.72 5.95
CA GLN A 378 -12.95 -19.05 5.32
C GLN A 378 -13.87 -20.06 6.03
N LYS A 379 -13.99 -19.98 7.36
CA LYS A 379 -14.80 -20.93 8.15
C LYS A 379 -16.26 -20.52 8.29
N ASP A 380 -16.68 -19.38 7.72
CA ASP A 380 -18.05 -18.90 7.81
C ASP A 380 -19.01 -19.74 6.95
N LYS A 381 -20.18 -20.06 7.49
CA LYS A 381 -21.16 -20.92 6.83
C LYS A 381 -22.19 -20.16 5.98
N ARG A 382 -22.17 -18.82 6.00
CA ARG A 382 -23.19 -17.97 5.35
C ARG A 382 -22.77 -17.44 3.99
N GLY A 383 -21.67 -17.95 3.44
CA GLY A 383 -21.19 -17.56 2.13
C GLY A 383 -20.42 -16.24 2.12
N LEU A 384 -19.84 -15.84 3.26
CA LEU A 384 -19.07 -14.59 3.37
C LEU A 384 -17.83 -14.62 2.47
N TRP A 385 -17.18 -15.79 2.36
CA TRP A 385 -15.99 -15.96 1.53
C TRP A 385 -16.28 -15.68 0.05
N GLU A 386 -17.40 -16.16 -0.48
CA GLU A 386 -17.85 -15.95 -1.86
C GLU A 386 -18.11 -14.46 -2.14
N CYS A 387 -18.64 -13.73 -1.16
CA CYS A 387 -18.85 -12.29 -1.27
C CYS A 387 -17.51 -11.53 -1.28
N VAL A 388 -16.58 -11.87 -0.38
CA VAL A 388 -15.23 -11.27 -0.33
C VAL A 388 -14.44 -11.61 -1.60
N HIS A 389 -14.62 -12.80 -2.16
CA HIS A 389 -14.07 -13.18 -3.46
C HIS A 389 -14.64 -12.32 -4.61
N SER A 390 -15.95 -12.05 -4.62
CA SER A 390 -16.53 -11.13 -5.61
C SER A 390 -16.04 -9.70 -5.43
N VAL A 391 -15.81 -9.27 -4.18
CA VAL A 391 -15.16 -7.98 -3.89
C VAL A 391 -13.73 -7.95 -4.44
N SER A 392 -12.94 -9.00 -4.22
CA SER A 392 -11.55 -9.03 -4.71
C SER A 392 -11.48 -8.97 -6.23
N GLU A 393 -12.40 -9.61 -6.95
CA GLU A 393 -12.51 -9.49 -8.41
C GLU A 393 -12.81 -8.06 -8.86
N THR A 394 -13.71 -7.38 -8.14
CA THR A 394 -14.08 -5.99 -8.42
C THR A 394 -12.89 -5.05 -8.17
N VAL A 395 -12.21 -5.19 -7.02
CA VAL A 395 -11.01 -4.42 -6.66
C VAL A 395 -9.88 -4.69 -7.65
N PHE A 396 -9.70 -5.93 -8.09
CA PHE A 396 -8.71 -6.28 -9.11
C PHE A 396 -9.03 -5.64 -10.46
N SER A 397 -10.30 -5.58 -10.87
CA SER A 397 -10.71 -4.86 -12.09
C SER A 397 -10.40 -3.36 -12.00
N THR A 398 -10.65 -2.72 -10.85
CA THR A 398 -10.25 -1.34 -10.58
C THR A 398 -8.73 -1.17 -10.61
N PHE A 399 -7.97 -2.10 -10.05
CA PHE A 399 -6.51 -2.08 -10.14
C PHE A 399 -6.02 -2.11 -11.60
N LEU A 400 -6.59 -2.99 -12.42
CA LEU A 400 -6.24 -3.07 -13.84
C LEU A 400 -6.56 -1.76 -14.58
N SER A 401 -7.70 -1.11 -14.29
CA SER A 401 -8.04 0.17 -14.93
C SER A 401 -7.08 1.30 -14.52
N VAL A 402 -6.70 1.37 -13.24
CA VAL A 402 -5.73 2.35 -12.73
C VAL A 402 -4.34 2.12 -13.35
N MET A 403 -3.87 0.88 -13.42
CA MET A 403 -2.57 0.56 -14.05
C MET A 403 -2.55 0.84 -15.56
N LEU A 404 -3.68 0.68 -16.25
CA LEU A 404 -3.82 1.05 -17.66
C LEU A 404 -3.78 2.57 -17.87
N ALA A 405 -4.30 3.36 -16.93
CA ALA A 405 -4.28 4.81 -16.99
C ALA A 405 -2.88 5.40 -16.68
N LYS A 406 -2.05 4.70 -15.90
CA LYS A 406 -0.67 5.11 -15.61
C LYS A 406 0.21 5.17 -16.88
N PRO A 407 1.13 6.15 -16.98
CA PRO A 407 2.02 6.28 -18.12
C PRO A 407 2.96 5.07 -18.27
N LYS A 408 3.26 4.70 -19.52
CA LYS A 408 4.17 3.59 -19.87
C LYS A 408 5.61 3.94 -19.50
N THR A 409 5.99 3.66 -18.27
CA THR A 409 7.31 3.92 -17.69
C THR A 409 7.94 2.64 -17.17
N GLU A 410 9.26 2.60 -17.08
CA GLU A 410 10.00 1.45 -16.51
C GLU A 410 9.56 1.14 -15.06
N ALA A 411 9.29 2.18 -14.26
CA ALA A 411 8.78 2.02 -12.90
C ALA A 411 7.41 1.30 -12.85
N ARG A 412 6.50 1.63 -13.79
CA ARG A 412 5.20 0.96 -13.88
C ARG A 412 5.35 -0.50 -14.29
N ASP A 413 6.23 -0.79 -15.25
CA ASP A 413 6.46 -2.16 -15.70
C ASP A 413 7.11 -2.98 -14.56
N HIS A 414 8.03 -2.39 -13.78
CA HIS A 414 8.58 -3.00 -12.57
C HIS A 414 7.51 -3.27 -11.48
N GLU A 415 6.57 -2.35 -11.30
CA GLU A 415 5.41 -2.52 -10.40
C GLU A 415 4.54 -3.71 -10.86
N LEU A 416 4.22 -3.81 -12.16
CA LEU A 416 3.46 -4.94 -12.73
C LEU A 416 4.19 -6.29 -12.58
N GLU A 417 5.50 -6.31 -12.80
CA GLU A 417 6.33 -7.50 -12.60
C GLU A 417 6.28 -7.99 -11.15
N THR A 418 6.34 -7.07 -10.19
CA THR A 418 6.27 -7.40 -8.74
C THR A 418 4.92 -8.05 -8.40
N HIS A 419 3.82 -7.53 -8.97
CA HIS A 419 2.50 -8.14 -8.81
C HIS A 419 2.37 -9.50 -9.50
N ALA A 420 3.00 -9.69 -10.67
CA ALA A 420 3.05 -10.99 -11.34
C ALA A 420 3.85 -12.01 -10.51
N GLN A 421 5.00 -11.62 -9.94
CA GLN A 421 5.76 -12.45 -9.01
C GLN A 421 4.90 -12.85 -7.80
N PHE A 422 4.20 -11.90 -7.18
CA PHE A 422 3.29 -12.18 -6.07
C PHE A 422 2.21 -13.23 -6.44
N LEU A 423 1.61 -13.12 -7.62
CA LEU A 423 0.61 -14.08 -8.09
C LEU A 423 1.21 -15.46 -8.37
N LEU A 424 2.42 -15.53 -8.93
CA LEU A 424 3.14 -16.80 -9.14
C LEU A 424 3.44 -17.52 -7.83
N VAL A 425 3.73 -16.77 -6.75
CA VAL A 425 3.89 -17.36 -5.41
C VAL A 425 2.56 -17.88 -4.87
N ASN A 426 1.50 -17.07 -4.94
CA ASN A 426 0.17 -17.47 -4.45
C ASN A 426 -0.48 -18.59 -5.28
N PHE A 427 -0.06 -18.77 -6.53
CA PHE A 427 -0.45 -19.94 -7.33
C PHE A 427 0.00 -21.26 -6.68
N ASN A 428 1.06 -21.24 -5.86
CA ASN A 428 1.58 -22.39 -5.14
C ASN A 428 1.15 -22.43 -3.66
N HIS A 429 0.15 -21.62 -3.28
CA HIS A 429 -0.34 -21.55 -1.91
C HIS A 429 -0.97 -22.88 -1.44
N SER A 430 -0.93 -23.16 -0.13
CA SER A 430 -1.47 -24.42 0.42
C SER A 430 -2.99 -24.58 0.24
N ASN A 431 -3.74 -23.47 0.36
CA ASN A 431 -5.18 -23.44 0.12
C ASN A 431 -5.54 -23.42 -1.38
N LYS A 432 -6.29 -24.45 -1.83
CA LYS A 432 -6.77 -24.60 -3.22
C LYS A 432 -7.65 -23.44 -3.71
N GLN A 433 -8.46 -22.84 -2.84
CA GLN A 433 -9.30 -21.70 -3.22
C GLN A 433 -8.43 -20.50 -3.60
N ILE A 434 -7.41 -20.19 -2.80
CA ILE A 434 -6.47 -19.10 -3.06
C ILE A 434 -5.70 -19.31 -4.36
N ARG A 435 -5.25 -20.55 -4.63
CA ARG A 435 -4.59 -20.89 -5.89
C ARG A 435 -5.46 -20.56 -7.11
N ARG A 436 -6.76 -20.87 -7.05
CA ARG A 436 -7.72 -20.56 -8.14
C ARG A 436 -7.89 -19.05 -8.34
N VAL A 437 -7.94 -18.27 -7.26
CA VAL A 437 -8.01 -16.80 -7.35
C VAL A 437 -6.73 -16.24 -7.97
N ALA A 438 -5.56 -16.70 -7.49
CA ALA A 438 -4.27 -16.31 -8.03
C ALA A 438 -4.17 -16.62 -9.52
N ASP A 439 -4.63 -17.78 -9.94
CA ASP A 439 -4.63 -18.19 -11.34
C ASP A 439 -5.53 -17.32 -12.23
N LYS A 440 -6.75 -17.01 -11.74
CA LYS A 440 -7.68 -16.11 -12.44
C LYS A 440 -7.09 -14.70 -12.56
N PHE A 441 -6.47 -14.19 -11.49
CA PHE A 441 -5.86 -12.86 -11.49
C PHE A 441 -4.61 -12.82 -12.35
N LEU A 442 -3.78 -13.86 -12.35
CA LEU A 442 -2.60 -13.95 -13.22
C LEU A 442 -3.02 -13.97 -14.69
N SER A 443 -4.05 -14.74 -15.04
CA SER A 443 -4.61 -14.76 -16.39
C SER A 443 -5.14 -13.38 -16.79
N GLY A 444 -5.95 -12.74 -15.94
CA GLY A 444 -6.48 -11.39 -16.20
C GLY A 444 -5.40 -10.31 -16.28
N LEU A 445 -4.32 -10.43 -15.51
CA LEU A 445 -3.16 -9.53 -15.56
C LEU A 445 -2.44 -9.65 -16.90
N VAL A 446 -2.13 -10.88 -17.32
CA VAL A 446 -1.48 -11.18 -18.59
C VAL A 446 -2.34 -10.77 -19.79
N ASP A 447 -3.65 -10.99 -19.73
CA ASP A 447 -4.59 -10.61 -20.79
C ASP A 447 -4.58 -9.08 -21.03
N LYS A 448 -4.45 -8.28 -19.97
CA LYS A 448 -4.34 -6.81 -20.07
C LYS A 448 -2.92 -6.33 -20.36
N PHE A 449 -1.91 -7.05 -19.86
CA PHE A 449 -0.50 -6.70 -19.98
C PHE A 449 0.33 -7.87 -20.53
N PRO A 450 0.23 -8.17 -21.84
CA PRO A 450 0.89 -9.36 -22.42
C PRO A 450 2.41 -9.37 -22.28
N HIS A 451 3.04 -8.20 -22.16
CA HIS A 451 4.48 -8.06 -22.02
C HIS A 451 5.06 -8.74 -20.77
N LEU A 452 4.23 -9.03 -19.77
CA LEU A 452 4.63 -9.77 -18.57
C LEU A 452 5.01 -11.23 -18.89
N LEU A 453 4.45 -11.82 -19.96
CA LEU A 453 4.78 -13.20 -20.38
C LEU A 453 6.25 -13.37 -20.77
N TRP A 454 6.86 -12.33 -21.32
CA TRP A 454 8.26 -12.34 -21.75
C TRP A 454 9.11 -11.35 -20.96
N SER A 455 8.69 -10.93 -19.77
CA SER A 455 9.56 -10.22 -18.84
C SER A 455 10.64 -11.16 -18.31
N ARG A 456 11.89 -10.70 -18.30
CA ARG A 456 13.02 -11.44 -17.74
C ARG A 456 12.79 -11.79 -16.27
N ARG A 457 12.33 -10.84 -15.45
CA ARG A 457 12.15 -11.04 -14.00
C ARG A 457 11.04 -12.04 -13.72
N VAL A 458 9.93 -11.98 -14.46
CA VAL A 458 8.80 -12.92 -14.30
C VAL A 458 9.21 -14.33 -14.74
N LEU A 459 9.86 -14.47 -15.90
CA LEU A 459 10.33 -15.77 -16.41
C LEU A 459 11.35 -16.43 -15.47
N HIS A 460 12.33 -15.67 -14.98
CA HIS A 460 13.33 -16.20 -14.04
C HIS A 460 12.69 -16.63 -12.73
N THR A 461 11.84 -15.77 -12.13
CA THR A 461 11.13 -16.09 -10.88
C THR A 461 10.27 -17.35 -11.03
N MET A 462 9.58 -17.50 -12.17
CA MET A 462 8.77 -18.67 -12.46
C MET A 462 9.60 -19.96 -12.49
N LEU A 463 10.77 -19.93 -13.14
CA LEU A 463 11.67 -21.07 -13.21
C LEU A 463 12.38 -21.36 -11.88
N ASP A 464 12.67 -20.33 -11.10
CA ASP A 464 13.23 -20.43 -9.74
C ASP A 464 12.23 -21.10 -8.80
N ILE A 465 10.97 -20.66 -8.81
CA ILE A 465 9.89 -21.30 -8.03
C ILE A 465 9.76 -22.77 -8.41
N LEU A 466 9.75 -23.11 -9.71
CA LEU A 466 9.66 -24.50 -10.15
C LEU A 466 10.85 -25.33 -9.63
N HIS A 467 12.05 -24.75 -9.63
CA HIS A 467 13.23 -25.41 -9.13
C HIS A 467 13.13 -25.71 -7.62
N ILE A 468 12.72 -24.73 -6.83
CA ILE A 468 12.55 -24.85 -5.38
C ILE A 468 11.47 -25.89 -5.06
N LEU A 469 10.34 -25.86 -5.75
CA LEU A 469 9.27 -26.84 -5.54
C LEU A 469 9.72 -28.26 -5.90
N HIS A 470 10.55 -28.42 -6.94
CA HIS A 470 11.12 -29.71 -7.29
C HIS A 470 12.14 -30.20 -6.25
N GLN A 471 13.01 -29.31 -5.75
CA GLN A 471 13.94 -29.64 -4.66
C GLN A 471 13.19 -30.02 -3.37
N ALA A 472 12.05 -29.38 -3.11
CA ALA A 472 11.20 -29.67 -1.96
C ALA A 472 10.60 -31.08 -1.95
N LEU A 473 10.62 -31.80 -3.08
CA LEU A 473 10.23 -33.22 -3.16
C LEU A 473 11.28 -34.14 -2.52
N ALA A 474 12.54 -33.72 -2.46
CA ALA A 474 13.63 -34.49 -1.85
C ALA A 474 13.72 -34.29 -0.33
N LEU A 475 12.96 -33.35 0.24
CA LEU A 475 12.90 -33.10 1.69
C LEU A 475 12.02 -34.16 2.38
N ASP A 476 12.45 -34.64 3.55
CA ASP A 476 11.68 -35.59 4.35
C ASP A 476 10.30 -35.01 4.69
N PRO A 477 9.18 -35.68 4.36
CA PRO A 477 7.84 -35.25 4.73
C PRO A 477 7.58 -35.20 6.24
N ASN A 478 8.39 -35.90 7.06
CA ASN A 478 8.19 -35.98 8.51
C ASN A 478 8.85 -34.84 9.30
N ASP A 479 9.74 -34.07 8.67
CA ASP A 479 10.32 -32.87 9.28
C ASP A 479 9.33 -31.69 9.24
N GLU A 480 9.51 -30.70 10.13
CA GLU A 480 8.73 -29.46 10.12
C GLU A 480 8.84 -28.81 8.74
N THR A 481 7.69 -28.60 8.07
CA THR A 481 7.67 -28.08 6.71
C THR A 481 8.31 -26.69 6.65
N PRO A 482 9.49 -26.53 6.03
CA PRO A 482 10.17 -25.25 6.00
C PRO A 482 9.42 -24.30 5.06
N THR A 483 9.39 -23.02 5.43
CA THR A 483 9.08 -21.94 4.49
C THR A 483 10.30 -21.69 3.62
N LEU A 484 10.17 -21.91 2.31
CA LEU A 484 11.28 -21.77 1.36
C LEU A 484 11.30 -20.36 0.79
N LEU A 485 12.43 -19.65 0.92
CA LEU A 485 12.63 -18.33 0.32
C LEU A 485 12.87 -18.48 -1.19
N ILE A 486 12.24 -17.62 -2.00
CA ILE A 486 12.47 -17.58 -3.43
C ILE A 486 13.62 -16.60 -3.75
N PRO A 487 14.67 -17.03 -4.49
CA PRO A 487 15.76 -16.16 -4.93
C PRO A 487 15.25 -14.89 -5.60
N ASN A 488 15.94 -13.77 -5.35
CA ASN A 488 15.65 -12.47 -5.97
C ASN A 488 14.25 -11.89 -5.68
N THR A 489 13.52 -12.42 -4.69
CA THR A 489 12.23 -11.87 -4.25
C THR A 489 12.11 -11.88 -2.73
N PRO A 490 11.26 -11.02 -2.13
CA PRO A 490 11.00 -11.03 -0.70
C PRO A 490 10.01 -12.13 -0.25
N TYR A 491 9.59 -13.02 -1.15
CA TYR A 491 8.50 -13.95 -0.92
C TYR A 491 8.99 -15.35 -0.50
N SER A 492 8.17 -16.03 0.28
CA SER A 492 8.40 -17.41 0.72
C SER A 492 7.20 -18.31 0.41
N ILE A 493 7.46 -19.58 0.09
CA ILE A 493 6.43 -20.60 -0.16
C ILE A 493 6.34 -21.55 1.03
N SER A 494 5.12 -21.79 1.51
CA SER A 494 4.81 -22.86 2.45
C SER A 494 4.46 -24.13 1.69
N LEU A 495 5.18 -25.22 2.00
CA LEU A 495 4.97 -26.51 1.35
C LEU A 495 3.70 -27.21 1.83
N MET A 496 3.13 -28.06 0.99
CA MET A 496 2.08 -29.00 1.40
C MET A 496 2.62 -30.05 2.37
N SER A 497 1.77 -30.55 3.26
CA SER A 497 2.17 -31.56 4.25
C SER A 497 2.44 -32.93 3.64
N THR A 498 1.71 -33.35 2.60
CA THR A 498 1.89 -34.67 1.98
C THR A 498 2.75 -34.61 0.72
N LEU A 499 3.58 -35.63 0.51
CA LEU A 499 4.45 -35.74 -0.67
C LEU A 499 3.65 -35.81 -1.97
N GLU A 500 2.55 -36.56 -2.00
CA GLU A 500 1.64 -36.64 -3.15
C GLU A 500 1.07 -35.26 -3.53
N ALA A 501 0.71 -34.44 -2.55
CA ALA A 501 0.22 -33.09 -2.81
C ALA A 501 1.34 -32.17 -3.32
N ARG A 502 2.57 -32.31 -2.82
CA ARG A 502 3.74 -31.58 -3.35
C ARG A 502 4.00 -31.96 -4.80
N GLU A 503 4.00 -33.25 -5.14
CA GLU A 503 4.18 -33.71 -6.52
C GLU A 503 3.08 -33.19 -7.45
N SER A 504 1.82 -33.20 -7.00
CA SER A 504 0.71 -32.66 -7.77
C SER A 504 0.89 -31.17 -8.06
N ILE A 505 1.29 -30.36 -7.07
CA ILE A 505 1.53 -28.92 -7.26
C ILE A 505 2.71 -28.68 -8.21
N VAL A 506 3.80 -29.44 -8.08
CA VAL A 506 4.94 -29.33 -9.00
C VAL A 506 4.52 -29.62 -10.44
N LYS A 507 3.70 -30.66 -10.67
CA LYS A 507 3.17 -31.00 -12.00
C LYS A 507 2.26 -29.90 -12.55
N ASP A 508 1.32 -29.43 -11.75
CA ASP A 508 0.38 -28.36 -12.12
C ASP A 508 1.14 -27.06 -12.46
N TYR A 509 2.15 -26.71 -11.64
CA TYR A 509 2.98 -25.54 -11.85
C TYR A 509 3.87 -25.67 -13.08
N ALA A 510 4.49 -26.83 -13.30
CA ALA A 510 5.30 -27.10 -14.50
C ALA A 510 4.46 -26.96 -15.77
N ALA A 511 3.23 -27.47 -15.79
CA ALA A 511 2.31 -27.32 -16.91
C ALA A 511 1.95 -25.84 -17.17
N ARG A 512 1.68 -25.06 -16.12
CA ARG A 512 1.43 -23.62 -16.24
C ARG A 512 2.66 -22.86 -16.75
N CYS A 513 3.86 -23.19 -16.26
CA CYS A 513 5.13 -22.63 -16.73
C CYS A 513 5.35 -22.93 -18.21
N GLN A 514 5.14 -24.17 -18.64
CA GLN A 514 5.25 -24.59 -20.03
C GLN A 514 4.29 -23.78 -20.92
N GLY A 515 3.02 -23.63 -20.52
CA GLY A 515 2.03 -22.84 -21.26
C GLY A 515 2.42 -21.37 -21.41
N ILE A 516 2.91 -20.74 -20.34
CA ILE A 516 3.40 -19.35 -20.35
C ILE A 516 4.60 -19.20 -21.30
N ILE A 517 5.58 -20.09 -21.22
CA ILE A 517 6.77 -20.05 -22.08
C ILE A 517 6.40 -20.28 -23.55
N GLN A 518 5.48 -21.21 -23.84
CA GLN A 518 5.01 -21.47 -25.20
C GLN A 518 4.31 -20.25 -25.81
N GLU A 519 3.44 -19.55 -25.07
CA GLU A 519 2.83 -18.31 -25.54
C GLU A 519 3.89 -17.19 -25.70
N ALA A 520 4.84 -17.07 -24.77
CA ALA A 520 5.94 -16.10 -24.91
C ALA A 520 6.81 -16.36 -26.17
N LEU A 521 7.15 -17.62 -26.45
CA LEU A 521 7.90 -18.03 -27.64
C LEU A 521 7.11 -17.83 -28.94
N LYS A 522 5.79 -17.93 -28.89
CA LYS A 522 4.91 -17.69 -30.04
C LYS A 522 4.88 -16.20 -30.42
N TRP A 523 4.80 -15.30 -29.45
CA TRP A 523 4.74 -13.85 -29.70
C TRP A 523 6.12 -13.22 -29.91
N VAL A 524 7.10 -13.54 -29.06
CA VAL A 524 8.44 -12.93 -29.09
C VAL A 524 9.53 -14.01 -28.93
N PRO A 525 9.80 -14.81 -29.98
CA PRO A 525 10.70 -15.96 -29.89
C PRO A 525 12.15 -15.57 -29.55
N GLU A 526 12.72 -14.56 -30.22
CA GLU A 526 14.14 -14.22 -30.07
C GLU A 526 14.47 -13.66 -28.68
N VAL A 527 13.62 -12.77 -28.16
CA VAL A 527 13.80 -12.16 -26.83
C VAL A 527 13.61 -13.21 -25.73
N THR A 528 12.54 -14.00 -25.82
CA THR A 528 12.25 -15.07 -24.85
C THR A 528 13.38 -16.09 -24.85
N GLN A 529 13.86 -16.53 -26.01
CA GLN A 529 15.03 -17.42 -26.11
C GLN A 529 16.27 -16.78 -25.50
N SER A 530 16.51 -15.48 -25.72
CA SER A 530 17.65 -14.79 -25.13
C SER A 530 17.60 -14.79 -23.59
N TYR A 531 16.43 -14.53 -22.99
CA TYR A 531 16.24 -14.55 -21.53
C TYR A 531 16.36 -15.97 -20.94
N LEU A 532 15.84 -16.98 -21.65
CA LEU A 532 15.99 -18.38 -21.25
C LEU A 532 17.45 -18.84 -21.39
N GLN A 533 18.16 -18.45 -22.44
CA GLN A 533 19.61 -18.72 -22.58
C GLN A 533 20.40 -18.08 -21.46
N GLU A 534 20.02 -16.86 -21.04
CA GLU A 534 20.65 -16.18 -19.92
C GLU A 534 20.41 -16.92 -18.61
N TYR A 535 19.21 -17.44 -18.38
CA TYR A 535 18.88 -18.26 -17.22
C TYR A 535 19.62 -19.60 -17.19
N ILE A 536 19.76 -20.26 -18.35
CA ILE A 536 20.46 -21.55 -18.49
C ILE A 536 21.96 -21.41 -18.23
N LYS A 537 22.53 -20.20 -18.32
CA LYS A 537 23.94 -20.01 -17.97
C LYS A 537 24.15 -20.46 -16.53
N PRO A 538 25.17 -21.30 -16.25
CA PRO A 538 25.50 -21.66 -14.89
C PRO A 538 26.02 -20.41 -14.16
N SER A 539 25.11 -19.72 -13.47
CA SER A 539 25.45 -18.73 -12.45
C SER A 539 26.02 -19.50 -11.27
N ARG A 540 27.35 -19.60 -11.23
CA ARG A 540 28.12 -20.18 -10.13
C ARG A 540 28.10 -19.30 -8.86
N ASP A 541 27.08 -18.46 -8.69
CA ASP A 541 27.03 -17.47 -7.60
C ASP A 541 26.31 -17.98 -6.34
N ILE A 542 25.97 -19.28 -6.27
CA ILE A 542 25.48 -19.92 -5.03
C ILE A 542 26.65 -20.48 -4.17
N ALA A 543 27.90 -20.42 -4.64
CA ALA A 543 29.05 -21.01 -3.94
C ALA A 543 29.84 -20.03 -3.03
N ALA A 544 29.24 -18.95 -2.54
CA ALA A 544 29.92 -17.99 -1.65
C ALA A 544 29.40 -17.95 -0.20
N ASP A 545 28.28 -18.60 0.12
CA ASP A 545 27.81 -18.76 1.51
C ASP A 545 27.82 -20.24 1.92
N GLY A 546 29.02 -20.71 2.29
CA GLY A 546 29.25 -21.65 3.40
C GLY A 546 28.29 -22.80 3.67
N VAL A 547 27.80 -23.55 2.68
CA VAL A 547 27.26 -24.90 2.90
C VAL A 547 27.95 -25.90 1.98
N ASP A 548 28.82 -26.69 2.60
CA ASP A 548 29.67 -27.71 2.02
C ASP A 548 28.82 -28.92 1.59
N ILE A 549 28.63 -29.16 0.29
CA ILE A 549 28.14 -30.45 -0.22
C ILE A 549 29.04 -30.88 -1.38
N ARG A 550 30.20 -31.45 -1.02
CA ARG A 550 31.04 -32.26 -1.91
C ARG A 550 30.58 -33.72 -1.87
N GLY A 551 30.44 -34.30 -3.07
CA GLY A 551 30.17 -35.72 -3.31
C GLY A 551 29.00 -35.81 -4.29
N SER A 552 29.11 -36.28 -5.52
CA SER A 552 30.00 -37.30 -6.06
C SER A 552 29.83 -37.28 -7.58
N ALA A 553 30.95 -37.29 -8.31
CA ALA A 553 30.97 -37.50 -9.75
C ALA A 553 30.72 -38.98 -10.06
N LEU A 554 29.76 -39.28 -10.95
CA LEU A 554 29.64 -40.59 -11.61
C LEU A 554 29.38 -40.40 -13.12
N PRO A 555 29.90 -41.27 -13.98
CA PRO A 555 29.95 -41.07 -15.43
C PRO A 555 28.63 -41.45 -16.11
N LEU A 556 28.23 -40.63 -17.09
CA LEU A 556 27.09 -40.85 -17.98
C LEU A 556 27.42 -41.91 -19.04
N GLN A 557 26.76 -43.07 -18.98
CA GLN A 557 26.61 -43.95 -20.13
C GLN A 557 25.26 -44.66 -20.04
N GLY A 558 24.30 -44.24 -20.87
CA GLY A 558 22.98 -44.86 -20.95
C GLY A 558 22.06 -44.10 -21.89
N SER A 559 21.77 -44.68 -23.06
CA SER A 559 20.75 -44.20 -23.99
C SER A 559 19.35 -44.33 -23.37
N CYS A 560 18.48 -43.35 -23.55
CA CYS A 560 17.05 -43.54 -23.31
C CYS A 560 16.23 -42.74 -24.32
N GLY A 561 15.44 -43.45 -25.11
CA GLY A 561 14.21 -42.94 -25.69
C GLY A 561 13.06 -43.42 -24.80
N SER A 562 12.37 -42.48 -24.15
CA SER A 562 11.04 -42.64 -23.52
C SER A 562 10.51 -41.23 -23.21
N THR A 563 9.23 -41.00 -23.48
CA THR A 563 8.54 -39.69 -23.43
C THR A 563 7.92 -39.33 -22.08
N ASP A 564 8.36 -39.94 -20.98
CA ASP A 564 7.76 -39.74 -19.64
C ASP A 564 8.60 -38.81 -18.76
N PHE A 565 8.01 -37.67 -18.39
CA PHE A 565 8.58 -36.53 -17.64
C PHE A 565 9.20 -36.84 -16.27
N LEU A 566 8.99 -38.03 -15.70
CA LEU A 566 9.41 -38.36 -14.33
C LEU A 566 10.67 -39.21 -14.24
N ASN A 567 11.22 -39.68 -15.35
CA ASN A 567 12.34 -40.65 -15.34
C ASN A 567 13.60 -40.19 -16.08
N VAL A 568 13.82 -38.88 -16.24
CA VAL A 568 15.10 -38.37 -16.73
C VAL A 568 16.09 -38.28 -15.57
N PRO A 569 17.14 -39.12 -15.51
CA PRO A 569 18.19 -38.97 -14.51
C PRO A 569 19.07 -37.77 -14.92
N MET A 570 19.32 -36.86 -13.98
CA MET A 570 20.37 -35.83 -14.01
C MET A 570 20.16 -34.63 -14.96
N CYS A 571 19.27 -33.72 -14.55
CA CYS A 571 19.54 -32.28 -14.59
C CYS A 571 19.21 -31.74 -13.21
N SER A 572 20.21 -31.38 -12.41
CA SER A 572 20.06 -30.97 -11.00
C SER A 572 19.16 -29.74 -10.80
N HIS A 573 18.72 -29.09 -11.88
CA HIS A 573 17.95 -27.86 -11.87
C HIS A 573 16.70 -27.97 -12.77
N ALA A 574 15.54 -28.29 -12.16
CA ALA A 574 14.27 -28.48 -12.88
C ALA A 574 13.87 -27.29 -13.76
N GLY A 575 14.08 -26.04 -13.29
CA GLY A 575 13.84 -24.84 -14.09
C GLY A 575 14.65 -24.79 -15.40
N VAL A 576 15.95 -25.12 -15.36
CA VAL A 576 16.83 -25.14 -16.54
C VAL A 576 16.41 -26.23 -17.52
N ALA A 577 16.03 -27.40 -17.01
CA ALA A 577 15.53 -28.50 -17.82
C ALA A 577 14.24 -28.11 -18.57
N LEU A 578 13.26 -27.54 -17.87
CA LEU A 578 12.00 -27.10 -18.49
C LEU A 578 12.24 -25.99 -19.53
N ALA A 579 13.08 -25.01 -19.23
CA ALA A 579 13.44 -23.93 -20.15
C ALA A 579 14.06 -24.48 -21.45
N THR A 580 14.98 -25.43 -21.32
CA THR A 580 15.63 -26.09 -22.46
C THR A 580 14.62 -26.87 -23.28
N GLN A 581 13.76 -27.66 -22.63
CA GLN A 581 12.72 -28.45 -23.29
C GLN A 581 11.76 -27.58 -24.10
N CYS A 582 11.21 -26.51 -23.51
CA CYS A 582 10.24 -25.64 -24.17
C CYS A 582 10.81 -25.02 -25.46
N VAL A 583 12.08 -24.60 -25.42
CA VAL A 583 12.75 -24.05 -26.60
C VAL A 583 12.93 -25.12 -27.69
N MET A 584 13.31 -26.34 -27.31
CA MET A 584 13.52 -27.44 -28.24
C MET A 584 12.20 -27.87 -28.90
N GLU A 585 11.11 -27.98 -28.13
CA GLU A 585 9.76 -28.27 -28.63
C GLU A 585 9.26 -27.18 -29.59
N TYR A 586 9.45 -25.91 -29.24
CA TYR A 586 9.10 -24.80 -30.14
C TYR A 586 9.89 -24.84 -31.45
N ALA A 587 11.19 -25.12 -31.37
CA ALA A 587 12.04 -25.21 -32.54
C ALA A 587 11.71 -26.41 -33.44
N ALA A 588 11.18 -27.51 -32.87
CA ALA A 588 10.71 -28.67 -33.62
C ALA A 588 9.31 -28.47 -34.26
N SER A 589 8.42 -27.71 -33.61
CA SER A 589 7.07 -27.43 -34.13
C SER A 589 7.04 -26.34 -35.22
N ALA A 590 7.95 -25.37 -35.19
CA ALA A 590 8.03 -24.34 -36.24
C ALA A 590 8.46 -24.88 -37.63
N THR A 591 9.00 -26.10 -37.70
CA THR A 591 9.37 -26.75 -38.97
C THR A 591 8.22 -27.49 -39.68
N SER A 592 7.12 -27.81 -38.98
CA SER A 592 5.97 -28.47 -39.60
C SER A 592 4.98 -27.48 -40.25
N SER A 593 5.02 -26.20 -39.87
CA SER A 593 4.10 -25.16 -40.38
C SER A 593 4.65 -24.35 -41.56
N SER A 594 5.97 -24.33 -41.81
CA SER A 594 6.58 -23.58 -42.92
C SER A 594 6.63 -24.32 -44.26
N GLY A 595 5.85 -25.40 -44.43
CA GLY A 595 5.84 -26.25 -45.64
C GLY A 595 4.64 -26.09 -46.58
N GLN A 596 3.67 -25.22 -46.28
CA GLN A 596 2.51 -25.00 -47.16
C GLN A 596 2.50 -23.59 -47.77
N SER A 597 3.23 -23.42 -48.87
CA SER A 597 2.86 -22.42 -49.88
C SER A 597 3.42 -22.81 -51.25
N GLY A 598 2.52 -23.17 -52.17
CA GLY A 598 2.67 -22.97 -53.62
C GLY A 598 3.32 -24.07 -54.46
N GLY A 599 2.58 -25.12 -54.81
CA GLY A 599 2.87 -25.98 -55.97
C GLY A 599 1.63 -26.83 -56.35
N PRO A 600 1.24 -26.95 -57.64
CA PRO A 600 0.00 -27.61 -58.03
C PRO A 600 0.12 -29.15 -57.88
N PRO A 601 -1.01 -29.86 -57.73
CA PRO A 601 -0.99 -31.31 -57.54
C PRO A 601 -0.79 -31.99 -58.89
N ASN A 602 0.21 -32.86 -59.03
CA ASN A 602 0.15 -33.89 -60.07
C ASN A 602 1.04 -35.11 -59.79
N ILE A 603 0.34 -36.25 -59.76
CA ILE A 603 0.65 -37.54 -60.38
C ILE A 603 1.75 -38.41 -59.76
N SER A 604 1.25 -39.54 -59.24
CA SER A 604 1.86 -40.86 -59.04
C SER A 604 3.09 -41.23 -59.88
N GLY A 605 4.16 -41.65 -59.21
CA GLY A 605 5.28 -42.43 -59.73
C GLY A 605 6.05 -43.11 -58.58
N PRO A 606 6.65 -44.31 -58.76
CA PRO A 606 7.03 -45.19 -57.67
C PRO A 606 8.40 -44.87 -57.05
N LEU A 607 8.51 -45.29 -55.79
CA LEU A 607 9.65 -45.28 -54.86
C LEU A 607 11.03 -45.56 -55.49
N ASP A 608 12.01 -44.76 -55.07
CA ASP A 608 13.43 -45.12 -55.09
C ASP A 608 14.05 -44.77 -53.72
N PRO A 609 14.66 -45.71 -52.97
CA PRO A 609 15.18 -45.47 -51.63
C PRO A 609 16.66 -45.03 -51.69
N GLY A 610 16.88 -43.72 -51.89
CA GLY A 610 18.20 -43.09 -51.77
C GLY A 610 18.39 -42.41 -50.41
N GLU A 611 19.43 -42.81 -49.69
CA GLU A 611 19.85 -42.29 -48.38
C GLU A 611 19.81 -40.75 -48.27
N VAL A 612 18.85 -40.22 -47.50
CA VAL A 612 18.93 -38.86 -46.98
C VAL A 612 19.49 -38.94 -45.56
N SER A 613 20.66 -38.36 -45.36
CA SER A 613 21.38 -38.37 -44.09
C SER A 613 20.51 -37.88 -42.92
N VAL A 614 20.58 -38.56 -41.79
CA VAL A 614 19.88 -38.22 -40.53
C VAL A 614 20.29 -36.84 -39.99
N LEU A 615 21.37 -36.24 -40.54
CA LEU A 615 21.90 -34.93 -40.16
C LEU A 615 21.09 -33.74 -40.73
N ASP A 616 20.41 -33.90 -41.88
CA ASP A 616 19.61 -32.83 -42.50
C ASP A 616 18.23 -32.61 -41.84
N ARG A 617 17.89 -33.41 -40.82
CA ARG A 617 16.61 -33.29 -40.09
C ARG A 617 16.70 -32.49 -38.79
N ARG A 618 17.84 -31.87 -38.46
CA ARG A 618 17.89 -31.00 -37.26
C ARG A 618 17.25 -29.64 -37.56
N PRO A 619 16.28 -29.18 -36.76
CA PRO A 619 15.63 -27.89 -37.00
C PRO A 619 16.67 -26.76 -36.95
N ARG A 620 16.75 -25.94 -38.00
CA ARG A 620 17.72 -24.81 -38.09
C ARG A 620 17.68 -23.90 -36.86
N ARG A 621 16.50 -23.76 -36.22
CA ARG A 621 16.31 -22.98 -34.99
C ARG A 621 16.94 -23.62 -33.74
N VAL A 622 16.94 -24.95 -33.63
CA VAL A 622 17.68 -25.67 -32.56
C VAL A 622 19.17 -25.42 -32.70
N SER A 623 19.69 -25.53 -33.93
CA SER A 623 21.11 -25.27 -34.22
C SER A 623 21.50 -23.85 -33.86
N ASN A 624 20.69 -22.85 -34.24
CA ASN A 624 20.95 -21.44 -33.93
C ASN A 624 20.90 -21.15 -32.42
N PHE A 625 19.96 -21.75 -31.70
CA PHE A 625 19.84 -21.59 -30.25
C PHE A 625 21.08 -22.13 -29.52
N ILE A 626 21.49 -23.36 -29.82
CA ILE A 626 22.67 -23.99 -29.21
C ILE A 626 23.95 -23.25 -29.60
N GLN A 627 24.08 -22.86 -30.88
CA GLN A 627 25.24 -22.09 -31.35
C GLN A 627 25.36 -20.75 -30.62
N THR A 628 24.26 -20.01 -30.49
CA THR A 628 24.24 -18.72 -29.79
C THR A 628 24.55 -18.89 -28.30
N MET A 629 24.00 -19.91 -27.66
CA MET A 629 24.30 -20.25 -26.26
C MET A 629 25.78 -20.57 -26.05
N ASN A 630 26.37 -21.40 -26.93
CA ASN A 630 27.79 -21.75 -26.86
C ASN A 630 28.69 -20.52 -27.05
N LEU A 631 28.39 -19.66 -28.02
CA LEU A 631 29.14 -18.41 -28.24
C LEU A 631 29.03 -17.50 -27.00
N ARG A 632 27.84 -17.32 -26.44
CA ARG A 632 27.62 -16.54 -25.22
C ARG A 632 28.45 -17.09 -24.05
N SER A 633 28.47 -18.39 -23.82
CA SER A 633 29.23 -19.03 -22.74
C SER A 633 30.74 -18.94 -22.96
N GLN A 634 31.21 -19.18 -24.19
CA GLN A 634 32.63 -19.09 -24.54
C GLN A 634 33.17 -17.68 -24.29
N PHE A 635 32.57 -16.66 -24.91
CA PHE A 635 33.10 -15.30 -24.82
C PHE A 635 32.88 -14.65 -23.45
N ALA A 636 31.79 -14.99 -22.74
CA ALA A 636 31.64 -14.60 -21.35
C ALA A 636 32.71 -15.24 -20.46
N GLY A 637 33.08 -16.50 -20.69
CA GLY A 637 34.18 -17.17 -20.01
C GLY A 637 35.54 -16.54 -20.30
N GLU A 638 35.83 -16.22 -21.57
CA GLU A 638 37.06 -15.51 -21.98
C GLU A 638 37.18 -14.16 -21.28
N ILE A 639 36.13 -13.33 -21.32
CA ILE A 639 36.12 -12.02 -20.66
C ILE A 639 36.21 -12.17 -19.14
N ARG A 640 35.43 -13.06 -18.53
CA ARG A 640 35.52 -13.30 -17.08
C ARG A 640 36.94 -13.71 -16.68
N GLY A 641 37.60 -14.56 -17.47
CA GLY A 641 39.01 -14.93 -17.30
C GLY A 641 39.96 -13.73 -17.33
N LEU A 642 39.76 -12.80 -18.26
CA LEU A 642 40.53 -11.55 -18.37
C LEU A 642 40.26 -10.59 -17.19
N LEU A 643 39.05 -10.62 -16.62
CA LEU A 643 38.64 -9.73 -15.54
C LEU A 643 39.01 -10.24 -14.12
N LEU A 644 39.29 -11.54 -13.94
CA LEU A 644 39.48 -12.19 -12.63
C LEU A 644 40.56 -11.55 -11.73
N ASN A 645 41.52 -10.81 -12.29
CA ASN A 645 42.67 -10.25 -11.55
C ASN A 645 42.75 -8.71 -11.59
N LEU A 646 41.73 -8.02 -12.12
CA LEU A 646 41.77 -6.56 -12.28
C LEU A 646 41.26 -5.86 -11.02
N LYS A 647 41.99 -4.85 -10.56
CA LYS A 647 41.65 -4.11 -9.33
C LYS A 647 41.48 -2.61 -9.59
N SER A 648 42.04 -2.06 -10.67
CA SER A 648 42.03 -0.62 -10.95
C SER A 648 41.14 -0.26 -12.14
N ARG A 649 40.41 0.87 -12.03
CA ARG A 649 39.56 1.41 -13.10
C ARG A 649 40.33 1.71 -14.39
N GLU A 650 41.62 2.00 -14.29
CA GLU A 650 42.52 2.21 -15.44
C GLU A 650 42.77 0.92 -16.23
N GLU A 651 42.90 -0.22 -15.54
CA GLU A 651 43.08 -1.53 -16.18
C GLU A 651 41.81 -1.93 -16.95
N TRP A 652 40.64 -1.62 -16.39
CA TRP A 652 39.36 -1.79 -17.06
C TRP A 652 39.24 -0.92 -18.32
N GLN A 653 39.71 0.33 -18.28
CA GLN A 653 39.75 1.22 -19.46
C GLN A 653 40.75 0.74 -20.51
N ALA A 654 41.90 0.20 -20.09
CA ALA A 654 42.89 -0.37 -21.01
C ALA A 654 42.33 -1.56 -21.79
N ILE A 655 41.59 -2.45 -21.10
CA ILE A 655 40.90 -3.56 -21.76
C ILE A 655 39.78 -3.06 -22.65
N ALA A 656 39.01 -2.05 -22.24
CA ALA A 656 37.99 -1.45 -23.10
C ALA A 656 38.61 -0.92 -24.41
N LYS A 657 39.73 -0.18 -24.33
CA LYS A 657 40.48 0.29 -25.51
C LYS A 657 41.01 -0.88 -26.36
N GLN A 658 41.51 -1.92 -25.73
CA GLN A 658 41.95 -3.14 -26.42
C GLN A 658 40.80 -3.79 -27.20
N MET A 659 39.61 -3.91 -26.62
CA MET A 659 38.43 -4.47 -27.29
C MET A 659 38.02 -3.60 -28.49
N VAL A 660 38.02 -2.27 -28.35
CA VAL A 660 37.71 -1.35 -29.45
C VAL A 660 38.73 -1.47 -30.58
N ASN A 661 40.02 -1.55 -30.27
CA ASN A 661 41.07 -1.72 -31.27
C ASN A 661 40.95 -3.06 -32.00
N GLN A 662 40.63 -4.15 -31.28
CA GLN A 662 40.37 -5.46 -31.91
C GLN A 662 39.20 -5.42 -32.89
N VAL A 663 38.14 -4.65 -32.59
CA VAL A 663 37.01 -4.46 -33.52
C VAL A 663 37.45 -3.63 -34.74
N LYS A 664 38.23 -2.55 -34.55
CA LYS A 664 38.77 -1.72 -35.64
C LYS A 664 39.68 -2.51 -36.58
N GLU A 665 40.59 -3.32 -36.05
CA GLU A 665 41.52 -4.14 -36.82
C GLU A 665 40.82 -5.29 -37.56
N ALA A 666 39.74 -5.82 -37.00
CA ALA A 666 39.02 -6.96 -37.57
C ALA A 666 38.02 -6.60 -38.69
N TRP A 667 37.81 -5.31 -38.98
CA TRP A 667 36.81 -4.82 -39.94
C TRP A 667 36.89 -5.46 -41.33
N SER A 668 38.11 -5.80 -41.79
CA SER A 668 38.35 -6.39 -43.11
C SER A 668 38.02 -7.90 -43.19
N HIS A 669 37.84 -8.59 -42.06
CA HIS A 669 37.63 -10.04 -42.02
C HIS A 669 36.39 -10.42 -41.20
N VAL A 670 35.34 -10.87 -41.88
CA VAL A 670 34.01 -11.17 -41.29
C VAL A 670 34.08 -12.08 -40.05
N GLU A 671 34.87 -13.15 -40.09
CA GLU A 671 34.96 -14.09 -38.96
C GLU A 671 35.72 -13.51 -37.77
N ARG A 672 36.77 -12.72 -38.01
CA ARG A 672 37.49 -12.00 -36.93
C ARG A 672 36.62 -10.91 -36.32
N LEU A 673 35.84 -10.21 -37.16
CA LEU A 673 34.92 -9.17 -36.71
C LEU A 673 33.83 -9.75 -35.80
N LYS A 674 33.23 -10.90 -36.17
CA LYS A 674 32.26 -11.59 -35.32
C LYS A 674 32.83 -11.93 -33.95
N GLN A 675 34.03 -12.51 -33.88
CA GLN A 675 34.67 -12.85 -32.61
C GLN A 675 34.99 -11.61 -31.77
N ALA A 676 35.50 -10.54 -32.38
CA ALA A 676 35.78 -9.28 -31.70
C ALA A 676 34.49 -8.64 -31.14
N LEU A 677 33.40 -8.66 -31.90
CA LEU A 677 32.09 -8.15 -31.46
C LEU A 677 31.52 -8.97 -30.29
N TRP A 678 31.65 -10.30 -30.31
CA TRP A 678 31.21 -11.13 -29.18
C TRP A 678 32.01 -10.85 -27.90
N ARG A 679 33.33 -10.66 -28.00
CA ARG A 679 34.18 -10.25 -26.86
C ARG A 679 33.79 -8.88 -26.33
N ALA A 680 33.64 -7.89 -27.21
CA ALA A 680 33.23 -6.55 -26.83
C ALA A 680 31.85 -6.56 -26.14
N THR A 681 30.90 -7.33 -26.67
CA THR A 681 29.56 -7.45 -26.08
C THR A 681 29.60 -8.13 -24.71
N ALA A 682 30.38 -9.22 -24.56
CA ALA A 682 30.56 -9.88 -23.27
C ALA A 682 31.24 -8.97 -22.22
N PHE A 683 32.17 -8.12 -22.65
CA PHE A 683 32.80 -7.09 -21.81
C PHE A 683 31.79 -6.04 -21.36
N VAL A 684 30.96 -5.50 -22.27
CA VAL A 684 29.91 -4.53 -21.93
C VAL A 684 28.95 -5.10 -20.89
N ILE A 685 28.48 -6.34 -21.07
CA ILE A 685 27.58 -7.01 -20.11
C ILE A 685 28.23 -7.16 -18.73
N SER A 686 29.54 -7.47 -18.66
CA SER A 686 30.25 -7.67 -17.40
C SER A 686 30.63 -6.37 -16.68
N SER A 687 30.38 -5.20 -17.31
CA SER A 687 30.87 -3.90 -16.85
C SER A 687 29.84 -3.05 -16.11
N ASP A 688 28.61 -3.53 -15.88
CA ASP A 688 27.52 -2.86 -15.15
C ASP A 688 27.39 -1.33 -15.42
N GLY A 689 27.60 -0.92 -16.67
CA GLY A 689 27.49 0.49 -17.08
C GLY A 689 28.64 1.42 -16.64
N LEU A 690 29.72 0.92 -16.02
CA LEU A 690 30.88 1.71 -15.60
C LEU A 690 31.65 2.35 -16.76
N ILE A 691 31.48 1.85 -17.99
CA ILE A 691 32.24 2.25 -19.18
C ILE A 691 31.30 2.38 -20.37
N ARG A 692 30.47 3.42 -20.38
CA ARG A 692 30.03 3.99 -21.66
C ARG A 692 31.22 4.79 -22.18
N CYS A 693 31.97 4.24 -23.14
CA CYS A 693 32.87 5.07 -23.93
C CYS A 693 32.00 6.11 -24.63
N GLY A 694 31.96 7.33 -24.09
CA GLY A 694 31.34 8.47 -24.74
C GLY A 694 32.04 8.75 -26.08
N PRO A 695 31.39 9.49 -26.99
CA PRO A 695 32.01 9.94 -28.22
C PRO A 695 33.01 11.07 -27.88
N GLU A 696 34.14 10.71 -27.28
CA GLU A 696 35.32 11.57 -27.18
C GLU A 696 36.54 10.76 -27.63
N GLU A 697 36.66 10.63 -28.95
CA GLU A 697 37.91 10.76 -29.71
C GLU A 697 37.59 11.48 -31.03
#